data_AF-A0A2W7AFR5-F1
#
_entry.id   AF-A0A2W7AFR5-F1
#
_cell.length_a   1.000
_cell.length_b   1.000
_cell.length_c   1.000
_cell.angle_alpha   90.00
_cell.angle_beta   90.00
_cell.angle_gamma   90.00
#
_symmetry.space_group_name_H-M   'P 1'
#
loop_
_entity.id
_entity.type
_entity.pdbx_description
1 polymer ?
#
loop_
_entity_poly.entity_id
_entity_poly.type
_entity_poly.pdbx_seq_one_letter_code
_entity_poly.pdbx_strand_id
1 'polypeptide(L)'
;MSSTNWQILETVEPPTWLIEKVGRFAAQLLCQRGIVEPEAVEEFLSVEAYKPTSSFAFPEMTQAIARIRQAWEQGETIAIWGDFDADGITATSVLWEGLGQFFAQGDRLVFFIPDRLKESHGISIRGLDELRSQCQAEGKLLSLIITCDTGSTCLDALNHAQNLGIDVIVTDHHTLPDERPPVVAIINPRYLPNQHPLFNLSGVAVAYKLMEALYENLPEVPQQPLEDLLDLVAIGLVADLVKLTGDCRYLAQRGIEVLRQKKRLGVRMLLEQCKRVGDRPIDISFGIAPRINAVSRIWGDVRKCVELLTTRDENVCKALIEQTELANTQRKALQKRVFKQVQSKISQLDLSTTGIIVLADPQWSVGVLGLVAGQVVAEYGRPTILCAIEDGIAKGSARSLEGINLYDLLKDQVHLLLSFGGHPLAGGLSFQFENLQLLTEALDQKFWSQYGQLQSKAINIDLEVAIADLTKELFNEFKQLEPFGMGNPYPKLLVRDCQFSEISNANIRTQKGQKVEYIKTEFTLRDRHGNQIYGDWWGHYSYELPDTDCDVVIELVDNAFRRRYDVRLLDFHAKSAPLSAELPPLATSLENPTAQIKIIDWYGRNALELDLNLSATICDRCPQSWQDVNTIIDRAYKANQALALVYPHPEQINGAIAWQTLVGIAKYLGRTGKEIQRSQLITKLGIDDRDVLQIGFDELQQYGYAVQVISSTSDGFGEVDEIIRISSIPSIYDGSIPAKQFIQAANELAFQQQFFDRQLKNLSIKR
;
A
#
# COMPACT_ATOMS: atom_id res chain seq x y z
N MET A 1 -21.19 -11.18 8.27
CA MET A 1 -20.49 -11.09 9.56
C MET A 1 -19.31 -12.03 9.50
N SER A 2 -18.09 -11.50 9.47
CA SER A 2 -16.88 -12.30 9.62
C SER A 2 -16.94 -12.93 11.01
N SER A 3 -16.99 -14.25 11.11
CA SER A 3 -16.76 -14.94 12.38
C SER A 3 -15.28 -14.77 12.73
N THR A 4 -14.95 -13.72 13.46
CA THR A 4 -13.59 -13.45 13.92
C THR A 4 -13.17 -14.56 14.87
N ASN A 5 -12.08 -15.25 14.56
CA ASN A 5 -11.59 -16.32 15.44
C ASN A 5 -10.84 -15.70 16.62
N TRP A 6 -11.30 -15.92 17.85
CA TRP A 6 -10.61 -15.43 19.04
C TRP A 6 -9.58 -16.45 19.50
N GLN A 7 -8.33 -16.03 19.64
CA GLN A 7 -7.23 -16.86 20.15
C GLN A 7 -6.75 -16.30 21.47
N ILE A 8 -7.03 -17.00 22.57
CA ILE A 8 -6.54 -16.63 23.89
C ILE A 8 -5.09 -17.06 24.00
N LEU A 9 -4.19 -16.11 24.23
CA LEU A 9 -2.78 -16.39 24.44
C LEU A 9 -2.60 -17.18 25.73
N GLU A 10 -1.64 -18.11 25.73
CA GLU A 10 -1.35 -18.92 26.90
C GLU A 10 -0.96 -18.03 28.08
N THR A 11 -1.49 -18.37 29.26
CA THR A 11 -1.18 -17.64 30.49
C THR A 11 0.06 -18.25 31.12
N VAL A 12 1.14 -17.46 31.17
CA VAL A 12 2.38 -17.82 31.88
C VAL A 12 2.28 -17.24 33.28
N GLU A 13 2.46 -18.07 34.31
CA GLU A 13 2.44 -17.61 35.70
C GLU A 13 3.68 -16.74 35.97
N PRO A 14 3.50 -15.44 36.26
CA PRO A 14 4.65 -14.55 36.42
C PRO A 14 5.37 -14.80 37.76
N PRO A 15 6.70 -14.62 37.82
CA PRO A 15 7.44 -14.79 39.06
C PRO A 15 7.07 -13.71 40.08
N THR A 16 7.08 -14.06 41.37
CA THR A 16 6.62 -13.19 42.46
C THR A 16 7.29 -11.81 42.47
N TRP A 17 8.61 -11.75 42.24
CA TRP A 17 9.35 -10.49 42.21
C TRP A 17 8.87 -9.55 41.10
N LEU A 18 8.41 -10.08 39.96
CA LEU A 18 7.91 -9.28 38.84
C LEU A 18 6.52 -8.74 39.15
N ILE A 19 5.66 -9.56 39.77
CA ILE A 19 4.34 -9.13 40.26
C ILE A 19 4.50 -7.97 41.27
N GLU A 20 5.42 -8.11 42.23
CA GLU A 20 5.71 -7.07 43.23
C GLU A 20 6.23 -5.78 42.58
N LYS A 21 6.94 -5.87 41.45
CA LYS A 21 7.52 -4.73 40.74
C LYS A 21 6.50 -3.96 39.90
N VAL A 22 5.71 -4.65 39.08
CA VAL A 22 4.86 -3.99 38.05
C VAL A 22 3.37 -4.23 38.21
N GLY A 23 2.96 -5.12 39.12
CA GLY A 23 1.59 -5.61 39.25
C GLY A 23 1.33 -6.88 38.44
N ARG A 24 0.23 -7.56 38.74
CA ARG A 24 -0.04 -8.92 38.25
C ARG A 24 -0.23 -8.98 36.74
N PHE A 25 -1.01 -8.06 36.18
CA PHE A 25 -1.39 -8.07 34.77
C PHE A 25 -0.24 -7.58 33.90
N ALA A 26 0.49 -6.55 34.33
CA ALA A 26 1.71 -6.14 33.64
C ALA A 26 2.79 -7.23 33.66
N ALA A 27 2.97 -7.92 34.79
CA ALA A 27 3.92 -9.03 34.89
C ALA A 27 3.58 -10.17 33.92
N GLN A 28 2.30 -10.52 33.81
CA GLN A 28 1.82 -11.53 32.88
C GLN A 28 2.08 -11.13 31.42
N LEU A 29 1.80 -9.88 31.06
CA LEU A 29 2.08 -9.36 29.71
C LEU A 29 3.58 -9.38 29.38
N LEU A 30 4.44 -8.99 30.32
CA LEU A 30 5.89 -9.05 30.15
C LEU A 30 6.36 -10.49 29.90
N CYS A 31 5.85 -11.46 30.65
CA CYS A 31 6.16 -12.88 30.45
C CYS A 31 5.70 -13.39 29.08
N GLN A 32 4.46 -13.07 28.67
CA GLN A 32 3.93 -13.43 27.35
C GLN A 32 4.76 -12.82 26.20
N ARG A 33 5.42 -11.69 26.44
CA ARG A 33 6.30 -11.02 25.48
C ARG A 33 7.76 -11.49 25.54
N GLY A 34 8.07 -12.46 26.40
CA GLY A 34 9.43 -12.97 26.59
C GLY A 34 10.37 -12.04 27.37
N ILE A 35 9.83 -11.05 28.07
CA ILE A 35 10.59 -10.08 28.88
C ILE A 35 10.50 -10.52 30.34
N VAL A 36 11.36 -11.46 30.71
CA VAL A 36 11.32 -12.10 32.05
C VAL A 36 12.59 -11.83 32.84
N GLU A 37 13.74 -11.69 32.19
CA GLU A 37 15.02 -11.47 32.89
C GLU A 37 15.03 -10.11 33.62
N PRO A 38 15.50 -10.03 34.88
CA PRO A 38 15.47 -8.79 35.67
C PRO A 38 16.11 -7.58 34.96
N GLU A 39 17.23 -7.79 34.26
CA GLU A 39 17.92 -6.75 33.50
C GLU A 39 17.08 -6.29 32.30
N ALA A 40 16.52 -7.24 31.53
CA ALA A 40 15.67 -6.93 30.38
C ALA A 40 14.36 -6.23 30.80
N VAL A 41 13.79 -6.59 31.95
CA VAL A 41 12.63 -5.92 32.53
C VAL A 41 12.98 -4.49 32.90
N GLU A 42 14.13 -4.25 33.55
CA GLU A 42 14.56 -2.90 33.91
C GLU A 42 14.79 -2.03 32.67
N GLU A 43 15.54 -2.55 31.69
CA GLU A 43 15.79 -1.87 30.40
C GLU A 43 14.51 -1.58 29.61
N PHE A 44 13.50 -2.44 29.71
CA PHE A 44 12.22 -2.23 29.03
C PHE A 44 11.37 -1.14 29.68
N LEU A 45 11.38 -1.08 31.02
CA LEU A 45 10.54 -0.18 31.83
C LEU A 45 11.17 1.20 32.03
N SER A 46 12.49 1.26 32.25
CA SER A 46 13.22 2.49 32.58
C SER A 46 14.19 2.85 31.46
N VAL A 47 14.09 4.10 31.04
CA VAL A 47 14.94 4.68 30.01
C VAL A 47 16.39 4.83 30.51
N GLU A 48 16.56 5.08 31.81
CA GLU A 48 17.85 5.23 32.47
C GLU A 48 18.65 3.92 32.55
N ALA A 49 17.96 2.78 32.53
CA ALA A 49 18.59 1.47 32.55
C ALA A 49 19.05 1.00 31.16
N TYR A 50 18.39 1.47 30.10
CA TYR A 50 18.74 1.13 28.73
C TYR A 50 20.02 1.86 28.28
N LYS A 51 20.95 1.12 27.68
CA LYS A 51 22.16 1.69 27.07
C LYS A 51 21.95 1.84 25.57
N PRO A 52 21.79 3.07 25.04
CA PRO A 52 21.63 3.26 23.61
C PRO A 52 22.87 2.83 22.84
N THR A 53 22.65 2.33 21.64
CA THR A 53 23.74 1.92 20.76
C THR A 53 24.41 3.16 20.19
N SER A 54 25.75 3.19 20.20
CA SER A 54 26.50 4.29 19.60
C SER A 54 26.18 4.45 18.11
N SER A 55 26.07 5.69 17.63
CA SER A 55 25.97 6.01 16.20
C SER A 55 27.09 5.42 15.34
N PHE A 56 28.26 5.14 15.92
CA PHE A 56 29.38 4.50 15.21
C PHE A 56 29.19 2.99 14.97
N ALA A 57 28.08 2.41 15.42
CA ALA A 57 27.67 1.08 14.99
C ALA A 57 27.31 1.03 13.49
N PHE A 58 26.98 2.17 12.88
CA PHE A 58 26.84 2.27 11.42
C PHE A 58 28.25 2.28 10.78
N PRO A 59 28.57 1.32 9.89
CA PRO A 59 29.93 1.18 9.34
C PRO A 59 30.47 2.42 8.61
N GLU A 60 29.57 3.20 7.99
CA GLU A 60 29.93 4.36 7.17
C GLU A 60 29.73 5.71 7.88
N MET A 61 29.43 5.71 9.19
CA MET A 61 29.19 6.93 9.97
C MET A 61 30.43 7.85 9.96
N THR A 62 31.63 7.29 10.13
CA THR A 62 32.88 8.06 10.16
C THR A 62 33.12 8.82 8.84
N GLN A 63 32.82 8.20 7.70
CA GLN A 63 32.94 8.80 6.37
C GLN A 63 31.94 9.95 6.20
N ALA A 64 30.70 9.76 6.65
CA ALA A 64 29.68 10.82 6.65
C ALA A 64 30.14 12.04 7.46
N ILE A 65 30.60 11.83 8.70
CA ILE A 65 31.07 12.93 9.57
C ILE A 65 32.28 13.65 8.97
N ALA A 66 33.25 12.90 8.43
CA ALA A 66 34.42 13.49 7.78
C ALA A 66 34.02 14.41 6.62
N ARG A 67 33.07 13.98 5.78
CA ARG A 67 32.61 14.76 4.63
C ARG A 67 31.79 15.99 5.02
N ILE A 68 30.92 15.88 6.03
CA ILE A 68 30.16 17.01 6.57
C ILE A 68 31.12 18.05 7.18
N ARG A 69 32.11 17.58 7.94
CA ARG A 69 33.15 18.45 8.51
C ARG A 69 33.94 19.18 7.43
N GLN A 70 34.31 18.50 6.35
CA GLN A 70 34.97 19.12 5.20
C GLN A 70 34.11 20.24 4.62
N ALA A 71 32.81 19.98 4.38
CA ALA A 71 31.89 21.01 3.87
C ALA A 71 31.84 22.24 4.77
N TRP A 72 31.77 22.00 6.09
CA TRP A 72 31.72 23.06 7.08
C TRP A 72 32.99 23.93 7.07
N GLU A 73 34.17 23.30 7.11
CA GLU A 73 35.47 23.96 7.13
C GLU A 73 35.77 24.72 5.82
N GLN A 74 35.31 24.20 4.68
CA GLN A 74 35.53 24.81 3.36
C GLN A 74 34.46 25.85 2.98
N GLY A 75 33.44 26.06 3.81
CA GLY A 75 32.39 27.03 3.52
C GLY A 75 31.43 26.59 2.41
N GLU A 76 31.32 25.28 2.17
CA GLU A 76 30.45 24.69 1.14
C GLU A 76 28.96 24.88 1.45
N THR A 77 28.12 24.95 0.39
CA THR A 77 26.66 24.85 0.53
C THR A 77 26.25 23.38 0.52
N ILE A 78 25.48 23.00 1.53
CA ILE A 78 24.92 21.66 1.67
C ILE A 78 23.39 21.70 1.55
N ALA A 79 22.79 20.66 0.97
CA ALA A 79 21.35 20.52 0.87
C ALA A 79 20.86 19.27 1.60
N ILE A 80 19.75 19.39 2.32
CA ILE A 80 18.99 18.25 2.85
C ILE A 80 17.99 17.81 1.79
N TRP A 81 17.95 16.53 1.46
CA TRP A 81 16.93 15.95 0.59
C TRP A 81 15.99 15.06 1.40
N GLY A 82 14.78 15.52 1.64
CA GLY A 82 13.81 14.81 2.48
C GLY A 82 12.71 14.08 1.72
N ASP A 83 11.82 13.42 2.47
CA ASP A 83 10.57 12.84 1.98
C ASP A 83 9.33 13.62 2.46
N PHE A 84 8.19 13.41 1.80
CA PHE A 84 6.96 14.18 1.97
C PHE A 84 5.98 13.60 3.00
N ASP A 85 6.32 12.54 3.69
CA ASP A 85 5.51 12.03 4.79
C ASP A 85 5.99 12.55 6.16
N ALA A 86 5.33 12.14 7.24
CA ALA A 86 5.64 12.66 8.56
C ALA A 86 7.03 12.25 9.07
N ASP A 87 7.55 11.08 8.67
CA ASP A 87 8.91 10.69 9.04
C ASP A 87 9.92 11.53 8.26
N GLY A 88 9.78 11.63 6.94
CA GLY A 88 10.62 12.49 6.10
C GLY A 88 10.59 13.98 6.47
N ILE A 89 9.43 14.53 6.79
CA ILE A 89 9.28 15.94 7.22
C ILE A 89 9.95 16.16 8.58
N THR A 90 9.80 15.23 9.53
CA THR A 90 10.45 15.35 10.84
C THR A 90 11.96 15.09 10.73
N ALA A 91 12.40 14.16 9.89
CA ALA A 91 13.81 13.92 9.58
C ALA A 91 14.47 15.14 8.94
N THR A 92 13.79 15.78 7.99
CA THR A 92 14.23 17.06 7.42
C THR A 92 14.33 18.14 8.49
N SER A 93 13.35 18.21 9.40
CA SER A 93 13.35 19.19 10.50
C SER A 93 14.48 18.95 11.51
N VAL A 94 14.78 17.68 11.83
CA VAL A 94 15.91 17.27 12.69
C VAL A 94 17.23 17.68 12.06
N LEU A 95 17.44 17.37 10.77
CA LEU A 95 18.66 17.79 10.06
C LEU A 95 18.72 19.31 9.92
N TRP A 96 17.60 19.98 9.66
CA TRP A 96 17.55 21.43 9.49
C TRP A 96 18.01 22.15 10.76
N GLU A 97 17.50 21.79 11.93
CA GLU A 97 17.90 22.41 13.21
C GLU A 97 19.28 21.92 13.69
N GLY A 98 19.57 20.63 13.52
CA GLY A 98 20.83 20.01 13.92
C GLY A 98 22.01 20.56 13.14
N LEU A 99 21.97 20.49 11.80
CA LEU A 99 22.98 21.09 10.92
C LEU A 99 22.96 22.62 10.98
N GLY A 100 21.82 23.23 11.32
CA GLY A 100 21.70 24.67 11.53
C GLY A 100 22.61 25.22 12.64
N GLN A 101 23.11 24.36 13.54
CA GLN A 101 24.15 24.74 14.51
C GLN A 101 25.55 24.91 13.86
N PHE A 102 25.78 24.32 12.70
CA PHE A 102 27.07 24.31 11.99
C PHE A 102 27.05 25.21 10.75
N PHE A 103 25.92 25.20 10.03
CA PHE A 103 25.72 25.89 8.75
C PHE A 103 24.63 26.94 8.88
N ALA A 104 24.85 28.12 8.29
CA ALA A 104 23.85 29.17 8.28
C ALA A 104 22.65 28.77 7.39
N GLN A 105 21.48 28.59 8.03
CA GLN A 105 20.22 28.26 7.36
C GLN A 105 19.84 29.32 6.31
N GLY A 106 19.44 28.87 5.12
CA GLY A 106 19.07 29.72 3.99
C GLY A 106 20.26 30.29 3.20
N ASP A 107 21.48 30.14 3.70
CA ASP A 107 22.72 30.56 3.04
C ASP A 107 23.56 29.33 2.65
N ARG A 108 24.17 28.67 3.64
CA ARG A 108 25.00 27.46 3.45
C ARG A 108 24.27 26.15 3.72
N LEU A 109 23.04 26.22 4.23
CA LEU A 109 22.16 25.07 4.43
C LEU A 109 20.81 25.34 3.78
N VAL A 110 20.43 24.49 2.84
CA VAL A 110 19.13 24.51 2.17
C VAL A 110 18.47 23.14 2.27
N PHE A 111 17.19 23.02 1.93
CA PHE A 111 16.53 21.71 1.84
C PHE A 111 15.60 21.65 0.64
N PHE A 112 15.38 20.42 0.16
CA PHE A 112 14.47 20.08 -0.92
C PHE A 112 13.62 18.88 -0.49
N ILE A 113 12.32 18.95 -0.74
CA ILE A 113 11.41 17.81 -0.55
C ILE A 113 10.56 17.72 -1.81
N PRO A 114 10.48 16.53 -2.46
CA PRO A 114 9.72 16.35 -3.69
C PRO A 114 8.23 16.61 -3.47
N ASP A 115 7.56 17.11 -4.51
CA ASP A 115 6.11 17.34 -4.49
C ASP A 115 5.38 16.01 -4.74
N ARG A 116 4.69 15.48 -3.73
CA ARG A 116 3.99 14.19 -3.80
C ARG A 116 3.02 14.06 -4.98
N LEU A 117 2.43 15.16 -5.44
CA LEU A 117 1.43 15.14 -6.53
C LEU A 117 2.08 15.16 -7.91
N LYS A 118 3.32 15.65 -8.02
CA LYS A 118 4.05 15.81 -9.29
C LYS A 118 5.19 14.82 -9.46
N GLU A 119 5.80 14.43 -8.37
CA GLU A 119 7.00 13.60 -8.30
C GLU A 119 6.70 12.32 -7.52
N SER A 120 7.54 11.31 -7.72
CA SER A 120 7.49 10.08 -6.94
C SER A 120 8.34 10.21 -5.68
N HIS A 121 8.17 9.29 -4.74
CA HIS A 121 9.11 9.13 -3.62
C HIS A 121 10.53 8.87 -4.17
N GLY A 122 11.55 9.30 -3.42
CA GLY A 122 12.95 9.16 -3.84
C GLY A 122 13.62 10.46 -4.28
N ILE A 123 14.85 10.29 -4.75
CA ILE A 123 15.60 11.35 -5.43
C ILE A 123 15.24 11.31 -6.91
N SER A 124 14.79 12.45 -7.45
CA SER A 124 14.47 12.60 -8.87
C SER A 124 15.59 13.35 -9.58
N ILE A 125 15.96 12.92 -10.78
CA ILE A 125 16.94 13.63 -11.64
C ILE A 125 16.49 15.07 -11.87
N ARG A 126 15.19 15.24 -12.17
CA ARG A 126 14.58 16.55 -12.35
C ARG A 126 14.73 17.44 -11.12
N GLY A 127 14.41 16.93 -9.93
CA GLY A 127 14.52 17.68 -8.69
C GLY A 127 15.98 18.05 -8.36
N LEU A 128 16.94 17.16 -8.68
CA LEU A 128 18.37 17.46 -8.54
C LEU A 128 18.79 18.62 -9.45
N ASP A 129 18.36 18.61 -10.71
CA ASP A 129 18.64 19.68 -11.67
C ASP A 129 17.98 21.01 -11.24
N GLU A 130 16.75 20.95 -10.73
CA GLU A 130 16.03 22.11 -10.18
C GLU A 130 16.75 22.70 -8.97
N LEU A 131 17.12 21.87 -7.99
CA LEU A 131 17.84 22.27 -6.78
C LEU A 131 19.22 22.88 -7.11
N ARG A 132 19.97 22.24 -8.01
CA ARG A 132 21.26 22.76 -8.48
C ARG A 132 21.09 24.12 -9.16
N SER A 133 20.12 24.24 -10.06
CA SER A 133 19.87 25.49 -10.79
C SER A 133 19.47 26.63 -9.85
N GLN A 134 18.66 26.34 -8.82
CA GLN A 134 18.30 27.31 -7.78
C GLN A 134 19.54 27.77 -6.99
N CYS A 135 20.38 26.84 -6.54
CA CYS A 135 21.62 27.18 -5.84
C CYS A 135 22.52 28.06 -6.71
N GLN A 136 22.71 27.70 -7.99
CA GLN A 136 23.53 28.48 -8.92
C GLN A 136 22.98 29.88 -9.16
N ALA A 137 21.66 30.04 -9.29
CA ALA A 137 21.01 31.34 -9.44
C ALA A 137 21.21 32.25 -8.22
N GLU A 138 21.35 31.66 -7.03
CA GLU A 138 21.67 32.35 -5.78
C GLU A 138 23.18 32.52 -5.54
N GLY A 139 24.03 32.12 -6.50
CA GLY A 139 25.48 32.21 -6.39
C GLY A 139 26.11 31.17 -5.46
N LYS A 140 25.39 30.11 -5.12
CA LYS A 140 25.79 29.05 -4.19
C LYS A 140 26.36 27.83 -4.94
N LEU A 141 27.44 27.26 -4.41
CA LEU A 141 28.02 26.03 -4.91
C LEU A 141 27.47 24.83 -4.10
N LEU A 142 26.42 24.19 -4.63
CA LEU A 142 25.95 22.92 -4.09
C LEU A 142 27.00 21.84 -4.33
N SER A 143 27.53 21.27 -3.24
CA SER A 143 28.62 20.29 -3.28
C SER A 143 28.33 19.02 -2.49
N LEU A 144 27.35 19.06 -1.58
CA LEU A 144 26.93 17.92 -0.78
C LEU A 144 25.41 17.89 -0.62
N ILE A 145 24.82 16.73 -0.83
CA ILE A 145 23.44 16.40 -0.47
C ILE A 145 23.45 15.38 0.68
N ILE A 146 22.66 15.63 1.70
CA ILE A 146 22.38 14.67 2.78
C ILE A 146 20.91 14.29 2.66
N THR A 147 20.62 13.04 2.29
CA THR A 147 19.23 12.58 2.21
C THR A 147 18.71 12.23 3.60
N CYS A 148 17.40 12.29 3.81
CA CYS A 148 16.73 11.72 4.97
C CYS A 148 15.44 11.00 4.56
N ASP A 149 15.24 9.82 5.14
CA ASP A 149 14.09 8.96 4.88
C ASP A 149 13.93 8.53 3.41
N THR A 150 15.00 8.64 2.62
CA THR A 150 14.97 8.29 1.21
C THR A 150 16.37 8.14 0.62
N GLY A 151 16.43 7.61 -0.61
CA GLY A 151 17.64 7.63 -1.45
C GLY A 151 18.34 6.28 -1.62
N SER A 152 18.12 5.28 -0.76
CA SER A 152 18.88 4.00 -0.84
C SER A 152 18.76 3.29 -2.18
N THR A 153 17.60 3.39 -2.84
CA THR A 153 17.28 2.68 -4.09
C THR A 153 17.34 3.58 -5.34
N CYS A 154 17.74 4.84 -5.21
CA CYS A 154 17.69 5.84 -6.29
C CYS A 154 18.97 5.86 -7.15
N LEU A 155 19.42 4.69 -7.61
CA LEU A 155 20.72 4.52 -8.31
C LEU A 155 20.94 5.50 -9.46
N ASP A 156 19.96 5.68 -10.35
CA ASP A 156 20.09 6.58 -11.51
C ASP A 156 20.30 8.04 -11.08
N ALA A 157 19.52 8.49 -10.10
CA ALA A 157 19.63 9.86 -9.58
C ALA A 157 20.94 10.08 -8.82
N LEU A 158 21.43 9.08 -8.09
CA LEU A 158 22.71 9.13 -7.37
C LEU A 158 23.91 9.15 -8.33
N ASN A 159 23.87 8.34 -9.40
CA ASN A 159 24.85 8.43 -10.49
C ASN A 159 24.82 9.80 -11.16
N HIS A 160 23.63 10.35 -11.40
CA HIS A 160 23.48 11.70 -11.95
C HIS A 160 24.12 12.76 -11.02
N ALA A 161 23.83 12.73 -9.73
CA ALA A 161 24.45 13.63 -8.75
C ALA A 161 25.98 13.57 -8.78
N GLN A 162 26.56 12.36 -8.83
CA GLN A 162 28.00 12.16 -8.96
C GLN A 162 28.55 12.79 -10.26
N ASN A 163 27.86 12.61 -11.39
CA ASN A 163 28.25 13.23 -12.67
C ASN A 163 28.18 14.77 -12.63
N LEU A 164 27.30 15.32 -11.80
CA LEU A 164 27.22 16.77 -11.55
C LEU A 164 28.31 17.28 -10.58
N GLY A 165 29.13 16.39 -10.02
CA GLY A 165 30.15 16.72 -9.02
C GLY A 165 29.57 17.00 -7.63
N ILE A 166 28.37 16.48 -7.34
CA ILE A 166 27.70 16.65 -6.06
C ILE A 166 27.87 15.36 -5.27
N ASP A 167 28.53 15.45 -4.11
CA ASP A 167 28.64 14.32 -3.19
C ASP A 167 27.28 14.05 -2.53
N VAL A 168 27.02 12.78 -2.21
CA VAL A 168 25.80 12.38 -1.50
C VAL A 168 26.15 11.55 -0.28
N ILE A 169 25.49 11.86 0.85
CA ILE A 169 25.38 11.01 2.03
C ILE A 169 23.92 10.57 2.13
N VAL A 170 23.68 9.27 2.15
CA VAL A 170 22.34 8.72 2.26
C VAL A 170 22.03 8.43 3.74
N THR A 171 20.95 9.01 4.27
CA THR A 171 20.35 8.57 5.54
C THR A 171 18.94 8.08 5.28
N ASP A 172 18.70 6.80 5.53
CA ASP A 172 17.48 6.11 5.08
C ASP A 172 17.29 4.83 5.89
N HIS A 173 16.09 4.23 5.84
CA HIS A 173 15.73 3.00 6.53
C HIS A 173 14.98 1.98 5.65
N HIS A 174 14.69 2.37 4.41
CA HIS A 174 14.07 1.52 3.41
C HIS A 174 14.96 0.35 3.00
N THR A 175 14.37 -0.58 2.23
CA THR A 175 15.08 -1.73 1.66
C THR A 175 16.27 -1.31 0.82
N LEU A 176 17.33 -2.13 0.85
CA LEU A 176 18.56 -1.88 0.11
C LEU A 176 18.45 -2.41 -1.32
N PRO A 177 19.08 -1.75 -2.31
CA PRO A 177 19.27 -2.31 -3.64
C PRO A 177 20.29 -3.47 -3.62
N ASP A 178 20.30 -4.26 -4.69
CA ASP A 178 21.29 -5.35 -4.86
C ASP A 178 22.72 -4.80 -5.01
N GLU A 179 22.88 -3.64 -5.64
CA GLU A 179 24.16 -2.98 -5.85
C GLU A 179 24.31 -1.74 -4.96
N ARG A 180 25.47 -1.57 -4.30
CA ARG A 180 25.73 -0.40 -3.45
C ARG A 180 25.75 0.88 -4.30
N PRO A 181 24.96 1.91 -3.96
CA PRO A 181 24.98 3.18 -4.67
C PRO A 181 26.33 3.92 -4.63
N PRO A 182 26.62 4.78 -5.63
CA PRO A 182 27.89 5.51 -5.77
C PRO A 182 27.90 6.77 -4.88
N VAL A 183 27.81 6.59 -3.57
CA VAL A 183 27.72 7.68 -2.59
C VAL A 183 28.86 7.64 -1.57
N VAL A 184 29.14 8.79 -0.94
CA VAL A 184 30.22 8.95 0.04
C VAL A 184 29.99 8.06 1.26
N ALA A 185 28.75 8.05 1.76
CA ALA A 185 28.34 7.22 2.89
C ALA A 185 26.85 6.85 2.80
N ILE A 186 26.50 5.67 3.30
CA ILE A 186 25.13 5.19 3.49
C ILE A 186 24.95 4.81 4.95
N ILE A 187 24.07 5.53 5.63
CA ILE A 187 23.64 5.24 6.99
C ILE A 187 22.25 4.65 6.87
N ASN A 188 22.17 3.32 6.82
CA ASN A 188 20.91 2.60 6.74
C ASN A 188 20.93 1.35 7.66
N PRO A 189 19.97 1.21 8.59
CA PRO A 189 19.91 0.11 9.56
C PRO A 189 19.72 -1.27 8.92
N ARG A 190 19.30 -1.34 7.65
CA ARG A 190 19.17 -2.61 6.91
C ARG A 190 20.52 -3.25 6.55
N TYR A 191 21.64 -2.54 6.71
CA TYR A 191 22.98 -3.15 6.65
C TYR A 191 23.38 -3.87 7.95
N LEU A 192 22.62 -3.70 9.02
CA LEU A 192 22.88 -4.33 10.31
C LEU A 192 22.11 -5.67 10.42
N PRO A 193 22.56 -6.60 11.27
CA PRO A 193 21.81 -7.83 11.53
C PRO A 193 20.37 -7.54 11.99
N ASN A 194 19.40 -8.38 11.61
CA ASN A 194 17.97 -8.20 11.95
C ASN A 194 17.68 -8.04 13.45
N GLN A 195 18.54 -8.59 14.32
CA GLN A 195 18.41 -8.53 15.78
C GLN A 195 19.13 -7.32 16.39
N HIS A 196 19.86 -6.55 15.59
CA HIS A 196 20.62 -5.40 16.06
C HIS A 196 19.66 -4.31 16.61
N PRO A 197 19.95 -3.66 17.75
CA PRO A 197 19.04 -2.68 18.36
C PRO A 197 18.65 -1.49 17.45
N LEU A 198 19.55 -1.09 16.54
CA LEU A 198 19.31 -0.05 15.53
C LEU A 198 18.51 -0.53 14.31
N PHE A 199 18.23 -1.83 14.15
CA PHE A 199 17.66 -2.37 12.91
C PHE A 199 16.28 -1.77 12.56
N ASN A 200 15.51 -1.38 13.56
CA ASN A 200 14.14 -0.88 13.38
C ASN A 200 14.04 0.65 13.26
N LEU A 201 15.16 1.40 13.27
CA LEU A 201 15.11 2.86 13.19
C LEU A 201 14.34 3.33 11.95
N SER A 202 13.53 4.39 12.09
CA SER A 202 12.95 5.13 10.95
C SER A 202 13.94 6.17 10.41
N GLY A 203 13.64 6.79 9.27
CA GLY A 203 14.42 7.86 8.68
C GLY A 203 14.72 9.02 9.65
N VAL A 204 13.75 9.48 10.46
CA VAL A 204 14.01 10.54 11.47
C VAL A 204 15.03 10.10 12.52
N ALA A 205 14.99 8.83 12.94
CA ALA A 205 15.89 8.33 13.96
C ALA A 205 17.30 8.07 13.42
N VAL A 206 17.42 7.68 12.14
CA VAL A 206 18.72 7.63 11.45
C VAL A 206 19.31 9.03 11.30
N ALA A 207 18.50 10.02 10.90
CA ALA A 207 18.92 11.42 10.86
C ALA A 207 19.37 11.94 12.24
N TYR A 208 18.68 11.57 13.30
CA TYR A 208 19.09 11.87 14.68
C TYR A 208 20.42 11.22 15.03
N LYS A 209 20.65 9.94 14.66
CA LYS A 209 21.93 9.26 14.89
C LYS A 209 23.09 9.91 14.14
N LEU A 210 22.85 10.44 12.94
CA LEU A 210 23.85 11.26 12.25
C LEU A 210 24.18 12.53 13.05
N MET A 211 23.17 13.23 13.60
CA MET A 211 23.39 14.41 14.45
C MET A 211 24.08 14.04 15.77
N GLU A 212 23.74 12.91 16.39
CA GLU A 212 24.42 12.36 17.58
C GLU A 212 25.92 12.21 17.31
N ALA A 213 26.31 11.54 16.23
CA ALA A 213 27.72 11.38 15.87
C ALA A 213 28.42 12.72 15.58
N LEU A 214 27.73 13.67 14.95
CA LEU A 214 28.30 14.99 14.62
C LEU A 214 28.52 15.83 15.88
N TYR A 215 27.57 15.84 16.81
CA TYR A 215 27.67 16.54 18.10
C TYR A 215 28.76 15.92 18.97
N GLU A 216 28.89 14.60 18.98
CA GLU A 216 29.99 13.91 19.69
C GLU A 216 31.37 14.27 19.13
N ASN A 217 31.50 14.46 17.81
CA ASN A 217 32.79 14.74 17.17
C ASN A 217 33.17 16.22 17.15
N LEU A 218 32.19 17.12 17.22
CA LEU A 218 32.38 18.57 17.22
C LEU A 218 31.59 19.23 18.36
N PRO A 219 31.86 18.86 19.63
CA PRO A 219 31.03 19.26 20.79
C PRO A 219 31.06 20.76 21.08
N GLU A 220 32.07 21.48 20.61
CA GLU A 220 32.24 22.92 20.84
C GLU A 220 31.41 23.80 19.90
N VAL A 221 30.87 23.23 18.82
CA VAL A 221 30.11 23.98 17.80
C VAL A 221 28.65 24.21 18.23
N PRO A 222 27.86 23.17 18.56
CA PRO A 222 26.44 23.34 18.84
C PRO A 222 26.20 24.14 20.11
N GLN A 223 25.20 25.03 20.04
CA GLN A 223 24.80 25.88 21.17
C GLN A 223 23.51 25.40 21.84
N GLN A 224 22.80 24.47 21.22
CA GLN A 224 21.59 23.84 21.74
C GLN A 224 21.85 22.36 22.02
N PRO A 225 21.24 21.78 23.06
CA PRO A 225 21.38 20.35 23.35
C PRO A 225 20.72 19.52 22.24
N LEU A 226 21.32 18.38 21.90
CA LEU A 226 20.79 17.45 20.91
C LEU A 226 19.40 16.92 21.30
N GLU A 227 19.14 16.83 22.60
CA GLU A 227 17.90 16.35 23.19
C GLU A 227 16.68 17.21 22.82
N ASP A 228 16.87 18.47 22.44
CA ASP A 228 15.77 19.34 21.97
C ASP A 228 15.19 18.90 20.61
N LEU A 229 15.86 17.97 19.91
CA LEU A 229 15.37 17.37 18.66
C LEU A 229 14.52 16.10 18.90
N LEU A 230 14.51 15.54 20.11
CA LEU A 230 13.89 14.24 20.39
C LEU A 230 12.36 14.26 20.25
N ASP A 231 11.69 15.40 20.40
CA ASP A 231 10.25 15.50 20.16
C ASP A 231 9.89 15.22 18.69
N LEU A 232 10.69 15.71 17.75
CA LEU A 232 10.58 15.40 16.32
C LEU A 232 10.85 13.92 16.05
N VAL A 233 11.86 13.34 16.71
CA VAL A 233 12.20 11.91 16.59
C VAL A 233 11.05 11.02 17.02
N ALA A 234 10.41 11.32 18.16
CA ALA A 234 9.23 10.58 18.60
C ALA A 234 8.05 10.72 17.62
N ILE A 235 7.88 11.90 17.00
CA ILE A 235 6.82 12.11 16.01
C ILE A 235 7.04 11.22 14.79
N GLY A 236 8.24 11.21 14.20
CA GLY A 236 8.54 10.39 13.02
C GLY A 236 8.48 8.88 13.32
N LEU A 237 9.14 8.41 14.39
CA LEU A 237 9.11 6.99 14.80
C LEU A 237 7.68 6.45 14.94
N VAL A 238 6.80 7.21 15.60
CA VAL A 238 5.41 6.78 15.82
C VAL A 238 4.56 6.95 14.55
N ALA A 239 4.86 7.93 13.70
CA ALA A 239 4.16 8.13 12.45
C ALA A 239 4.45 7.05 11.39
N ASP A 240 5.70 6.57 11.36
CA ASP A 240 6.16 5.52 10.44
C ASP A 240 5.78 4.09 10.87
N LEU A 241 5.21 3.96 12.08
CA LEU A 241 4.75 2.68 12.63
C LEU A 241 5.87 1.63 12.74
N VAL A 242 7.12 2.04 12.95
CA VAL A 242 8.23 1.10 13.16
C VAL A 242 8.06 0.31 14.45
N LYS A 243 8.74 -0.84 14.53
CA LYS A 243 8.78 -1.67 15.74
C LYS A 243 9.52 -0.93 16.86
N LEU A 244 8.79 -0.52 17.90
CA LEU A 244 9.32 0.16 19.08
C LEU A 244 10.04 -0.84 20.01
N THR A 245 11.23 -1.26 19.58
CA THR A 245 12.13 -2.19 20.27
C THR A 245 13.56 -1.63 20.25
N GLY A 246 14.40 -2.01 21.22
CA GLY A 246 15.78 -1.51 21.32
C GLY A 246 15.85 0.02 21.29
N ASP A 247 16.74 0.57 20.45
CA ASP A 247 16.97 2.00 20.34
C ASP A 247 15.72 2.77 19.87
N CYS A 248 14.82 2.16 19.08
CA CYS A 248 13.56 2.81 18.71
C CYS A 248 12.67 3.07 19.92
N ARG A 249 12.59 2.09 20.84
CA ARG A 249 11.80 2.22 22.07
C ARG A 249 12.39 3.30 22.96
N TYR A 250 13.70 3.26 23.17
CA TYR A 250 14.44 4.25 23.95
C TYR A 250 14.23 5.67 23.42
N LEU A 251 14.43 5.89 22.12
CA LEU A 251 14.25 7.19 21.48
C LEU A 251 12.78 7.66 21.54
N ALA A 252 11.82 6.75 21.39
CA ALA A 252 10.40 7.09 21.54
C ALA A 252 10.06 7.48 22.99
N GLN A 253 10.57 6.78 24.00
CA GLN A 253 10.36 7.13 25.41
C GLN A 253 10.92 8.51 25.73
N ARG A 254 12.22 8.74 25.42
CA ARG A 254 12.88 10.03 25.60
C ARG A 254 12.17 11.15 24.83
N GLY A 255 11.81 10.89 23.58
CA GLY A 255 11.15 11.88 22.73
C GLY A 255 9.74 12.25 23.19
N ILE A 256 8.97 11.29 23.72
CA ILE A 256 7.66 11.58 24.33
C ILE A 256 7.81 12.40 25.61
N GLU A 257 8.85 12.18 26.42
CA GLU A 257 9.15 13.02 27.57
C GLU A 257 9.44 14.48 27.17
N VAL A 258 10.18 14.68 26.07
CA VAL A 258 10.46 16.02 25.52
C VAL A 258 9.19 16.62 24.90
N LEU A 259 8.43 15.85 24.13
CA LEU A 259 7.16 16.25 23.51
C LEU A 259 6.17 16.80 24.55
N ARG A 260 6.07 16.14 25.70
CA ARG A 260 5.19 16.52 26.81
C ARG A 260 5.52 17.90 27.39
N GLN A 261 6.75 18.38 27.26
CA GLN A 261 7.17 19.71 27.71
C GLN A 261 6.64 20.82 26.82
N LYS A 262 6.27 20.51 25.56
CA LYS A 262 5.64 21.46 24.60
C LYS A 262 6.45 22.73 24.36
N LYS A 263 7.79 22.63 24.38
CA LYS A 263 8.68 23.78 24.12
C LYS A 263 8.62 24.23 22.66
N ARG A 264 8.56 23.27 21.73
CA ARG A 264 8.48 23.52 20.29
C ARG A 264 7.11 24.09 19.91
N LEU A 265 7.12 25.30 19.35
CA LEU A 265 5.93 26.11 19.12
C LEU A 265 4.91 25.40 18.21
N GLY A 266 5.33 24.93 17.04
CA GLY A 266 4.47 24.23 16.09
C GLY A 266 3.84 22.97 16.67
N VAL A 267 4.63 22.16 17.36
CA VAL A 267 4.16 20.93 18.02
C VAL A 267 3.16 21.23 19.13
N ARG A 268 3.44 22.22 19.98
CA ARG A 268 2.51 22.66 21.03
C ARG A 268 1.16 23.06 20.43
N MET A 269 1.17 23.87 19.38
CA MET A 269 -0.06 24.34 18.74
C MET A 269 -0.82 23.23 18.01
N LEU A 270 -0.13 22.27 17.39
CA LEU A 270 -0.76 21.07 16.83
C LEU A 270 -1.45 20.25 17.92
N LEU A 271 -0.81 20.04 19.06
CA LEU A 271 -1.37 19.34 20.22
C LEU A 271 -2.61 20.04 20.78
N GLU A 272 -2.56 21.36 20.95
CA GLU A 272 -3.70 22.18 21.38
C GLU A 272 -4.88 22.05 20.40
N GLN A 273 -4.61 22.17 19.10
CA GLN A 273 -5.61 22.09 18.04
C GLN A 273 -6.28 20.71 17.98
N CYS A 274 -5.53 19.64 18.23
CA CYS A 274 -6.06 18.28 18.29
C CYS A 274 -6.57 17.86 19.68
N LYS A 275 -6.54 18.78 20.66
CA LYS A 275 -6.95 18.57 22.06
C LYS A 275 -6.22 17.39 22.71
N ARG A 276 -4.92 17.27 22.43
CA ARG A 276 -4.06 16.21 22.95
C ARG A 276 -3.06 16.74 23.96
N VAL A 277 -2.60 15.83 24.82
CA VAL A 277 -1.65 16.18 25.88
C VAL A 277 -0.22 16.09 25.35
N GLY A 278 0.04 15.14 24.43
CA GLY A 278 1.38 14.88 23.90
C GLY A 278 2.22 14.03 24.85
N ASP A 279 1.56 13.15 25.62
CA ASP A 279 2.21 12.28 26.60
C ASP A 279 2.21 10.80 26.20
N ARG A 280 1.65 10.47 25.03
CA ARG A 280 1.46 9.09 24.55
C ARG A 280 1.61 8.99 23.03
N PRO A 281 2.01 7.81 22.49
CA PRO A 281 2.08 7.59 21.05
C PRO A 281 0.76 7.86 20.31
N ILE A 282 -0.39 7.59 20.95
CA ILE A 282 -1.71 7.81 20.35
C ILE A 282 -1.99 9.29 20.00
N ASP A 283 -1.39 10.22 20.75
CA ASP A 283 -1.51 11.65 20.51
C ASP A 283 -0.71 12.08 19.27
N ILE A 284 0.34 11.33 18.94
CA ILE A 284 1.09 11.50 17.69
C ILE A 284 0.32 10.85 16.54
N SER A 285 0.03 9.55 16.63
CA SER A 285 -0.53 8.75 15.52
C SER A 285 -1.95 9.17 15.09
N PHE A 286 -2.77 9.68 16.02
CA PHE A 286 -4.12 10.18 15.71
C PHE A 286 -4.27 11.70 15.86
N GLY A 287 -3.23 12.39 16.32
CA GLY A 287 -3.22 13.85 16.48
C GLY A 287 -2.31 14.53 15.47
N ILE A 288 -1.01 14.53 15.73
CA ILE A 288 0.01 15.27 14.97
C ILE A 288 0.24 14.68 13.57
N ALA A 289 0.56 13.39 13.47
CA ALA A 289 0.98 12.77 12.21
C ALA A 289 -0.07 12.88 11.09
N PRO A 290 -1.38 12.65 11.34
CA PRO A 290 -2.40 12.79 10.29
C PRO A 290 -2.55 14.22 9.75
N ARG A 291 -2.17 15.24 10.54
CA ARG A 291 -2.25 16.65 10.16
C ARG A 291 -1.11 17.02 9.23
N ILE A 292 0.12 16.67 9.63
CA ILE A 292 1.32 16.86 8.80
C ILE A 292 1.15 16.11 7.47
N ASN A 293 0.81 14.82 7.53
CA ASN A 293 0.59 14.00 6.35
C ASN A 293 -0.57 14.48 5.46
N ALA A 294 -1.52 15.25 5.98
CA ALA A 294 -2.61 15.76 5.15
C ALA A 294 -2.14 16.84 4.18
N VAL A 295 -1.11 17.61 4.53
CA VAL A 295 -0.56 18.65 3.66
C VAL A 295 0.00 18.01 2.38
N SER A 296 0.85 16.97 2.51
CA SER A 296 1.40 16.27 1.35
C SER A 296 0.34 15.63 0.47
N ARG A 297 -0.71 15.06 1.09
CA ARG A 297 -1.79 14.37 0.36
C ARG A 297 -2.72 15.31 -0.41
N ILE A 298 -2.81 16.57 -0.01
CA ILE A 298 -3.77 17.52 -0.60
C ILE A 298 -3.10 18.59 -1.44
N TRP A 299 -1.94 19.08 -1.01
CA TRP A 299 -1.24 20.17 -1.70
C TRP A 299 0.09 19.73 -2.32
N GLY A 300 0.60 18.53 -2.00
CA GLY A 300 1.85 18.01 -2.56
C GLY A 300 3.08 18.59 -1.88
N ASP A 301 3.26 19.90 -1.97
CA ASP A 301 4.38 20.65 -1.36
C ASP A 301 4.26 20.73 0.17
N VAL A 302 5.29 20.22 0.86
CA VAL A 302 5.34 20.15 2.33
C VAL A 302 6.41 21.03 2.95
N ARG A 303 7.10 21.90 2.20
CA ARG A 303 8.18 22.74 2.76
C ARG A 303 7.72 23.58 3.96
N LYS A 304 6.46 24.05 3.91
CA LYS A 304 5.79 24.76 5.00
C LYS A 304 5.56 23.91 6.26
N CYS A 305 5.57 22.58 6.16
CA CYS A 305 5.50 21.70 7.34
C CYS A 305 6.83 21.69 8.10
N VAL A 306 7.96 21.73 7.39
CA VAL A 306 9.28 21.90 8.04
C VAL A 306 9.33 23.26 8.75
N GLU A 307 8.88 24.33 8.09
CA GLU A 307 8.77 25.66 8.70
C GLU A 307 7.84 25.64 9.92
N LEU A 308 6.68 24.97 9.85
CA LEU A 308 5.77 24.82 10.98
C LEU A 308 6.46 24.19 12.19
N LEU A 309 7.28 23.17 11.98
CA LEU A 309 7.96 22.44 13.05
C LEU A 309 9.18 23.18 13.62
N THR A 310 9.72 24.16 12.90
CA THR A 310 11.02 24.80 13.24
C THR A 310 10.91 26.30 13.50
N THR A 311 9.78 26.93 13.14
CA THR A 311 9.57 28.37 13.35
C THR A 311 9.47 28.74 14.83
N ARG A 312 9.98 29.93 15.15
CA ARG A 312 9.86 30.58 16.46
C ARG A 312 8.90 31.77 16.44
N ASP A 313 8.37 32.13 15.26
CA ASP A 313 7.41 33.23 15.10
C ASP A 313 5.98 32.71 15.29
N GLU A 314 5.29 33.26 16.30
CA GLU A 314 3.93 32.86 16.66
C GLU A 314 2.89 33.18 15.58
N ASN A 315 3.06 34.26 14.82
CA ASN A 315 2.12 34.63 13.76
C ASN A 315 2.29 33.70 12.55
N VAL A 316 3.54 33.43 12.16
CA VAL A 316 3.85 32.44 11.11
C VAL A 316 3.29 31.07 11.51
N CYS A 317 3.56 30.63 12.74
CA CYS A 317 3.08 29.35 13.24
C CYS A 317 1.54 29.26 13.23
N LYS A 318 0.81 30.30 13.68
CA LYS A 318 -0.66 30.36 13.60
C LYS A 318 -1.17 30.15 12.18
N ALA A 319 -0.61 30.88 11.22
CA ALA A 319 -1.03 30.77 9.82
C ALA A 319 -0.76 29.37 9.24
N LEU A 320 0.35 28.74 9.62
CA LEU A 320 0.71 27.38 9.20
C LEU A 320 -0.17 26.30 9.85
N ILE A 321 -0.57 26.49 11.11
CA ILE A 321 -1.52 25.60 11.80
C ILE A 321 -2.89 25.64 11.11
N GLU A 322 -3.41 26.83 10.79
CA GLU A 322 -4.68 26.97 10.07
C GLU A 322 -4.66 26.27 8.71
N GLN A 323 -3.55 26.43 7.98
CA GLN A 323 -3.29 25.72 6.72
C GLN A 323 -3.30 24.20 6.91
N THR A 324 -2.57 23.70 7.91
CA THR A 324 -2.48 22.27 8.19
C THR A 324 -3.85 21.68 8.57
N GLU A 325 -4.66 22.41 9.34
CA GLU A 325 -6.02 22.00 9.69
C GLU A 325 -6.98 21.98 8.50
N LEU A 326 -6.84 22.97 7.61
CA LEU A 326 -7.61 23.01 6.37
C LEU A 326 -7.29 21.79 5.51
N ALA A 327 -6.00 21.48 5.29
CA ALA A 327 -5.57 20.30 4.56
C ALA A 327 -6.12 19.01 5.20
N ASN A 328 -6.03 18.87 6.53
CA ASN A 328 -6.56 17.71 7.25
C ASN A 328 -8.09 17.55 7.07
N THR A 329 -8.82 18.67 7.09
CA THR A 329 -10.28 18.67 6.86
C THR A 329 -10.62 18.27 5.43
N GLN A 330 -9.93 18.84 4.44
CA GLN A 330 -10.09 18.49 3.03
C GLN A 330 -9.77 17.02 2.76
N ARG A 331 -8.67 16.51 3.34
CA ARG A 331 -8.25 15.11 3.25
C ARG A 331 -9.29 14.15 3.83
N LYS A 332 -9.92 14.49 4.97
CA LYS A 332 -11.05 13.75 5.57
C LYS A 332 -12.25 13.68 4.62
N ALA A 333 -12.66 14.84 4.09
CA ALA A 333 -13.80 14.93 3.19
C ALA A 333 -13.57 14.17 1.87
N LEU A 334 -12.37 14.30 1.29
CA LEU A 334 -11.96 13.60 0.09
C LEU A 334 -11.91 12.09 0.30
N GLN A 335 -11.26 11.62 1.37
CA GLN A 335 -11.23 10.20 1.73
C GLN A 335 -12.65 9.62 1.87
N LYS A 336 -13.55 10.31 2.60
CA LYS A 336 -14.95 9.85 2.79
C LYS A 336 -15.68 9.73 1.45
N ARG A 337 -15.49 10.69 0.55
CA ARG A 337 -16.13 10.68 -0.78
C ARG A 337 -15.60 9.54 -1.66
N VAL A 338 -14.28 9.38 -1.76
CA VAL A 338 -13.65 8.32 -2.55
C VAL A 338 -14.04 6.95 -1.98
N PHE A 339 -14.05 6.79 -0.65
CA PHE A 339 -14.50 5.56 -0.01
C PHE A 339 -15.95 5.19 -0.37
N LYS A 340 -16.88 6.14 -0.35
CA LYS A 340 -18.27 5.90 -0.81
C LYS A 340 -18.33 5.46 -2.28
N GLN A 341 -17.54 6.06 -3.16
CA GLN A 341 -17.46 5.65 -4.56
C GLN A 341 -16.91 4.23 -4.71
N VAL A 342 -15.87 3.89 -3.95
CA VAL A 342 -15.31 2.54 -3.89
C VAL A 342 -16.34 1.53 -3.40
N GLN A 343 -17.06 1.82 -2.31
CA GLN A 343 -18.14 0.94 -1.81
C GLN A 343 -19.21 0.69 -2.87
N SER A 344 -19.59 1.72 -3.65
CA SER A 344 -20.55 1.56 -4.75
C SER A 344 -20.04 0.66 -5.87
N LYS A 345 -18.72 0.64 -6.15
CA LYS A 345 -18.13 -0.28 -7.11
C LYS A 345 -18.00 -1.69 -6.53
N ILE A 346 -17.62 -1.81 -5.25
CA ILE A 346 -17.54 -3.11 -4.56
C ILE A 346 -18.90 -3.80 -4.50
N SER A 347 -20.01 -3.06 -4.33
CA SER A 347 -21.36 -3.67 -4.33
C SER A 347 -21.76 -4.32 -5.66
N GLN A 348 -21.01 -4.07 -6.74
CA GLN A 348 -21.22 -4.69 -8.04
C GLN A 348 -20.33 -5.93 -8.25
N LEU A 349 -19.39 -6.19 -7.33
CA LEU A 349 -18.50 -7.35 -7.37
C LEU A 349 -19.13 -8.54 -6.65
N ASP A 350 -18.89 -9.73 -7.17
CA ASP A 350 -19.13 -10.96 -6.42
C ASP A 350 -17.95 -11.23 -5.48
N LEU A 351 -18.12 -10.83 -4.22
CA LEU A 351 -17.11 -11.01 -3.18
C LEU A 351 -16.86 -12.50 -2.85
N SER A 352 -17.73 -13.43 -3.24
CA SER A 352 -17.51 -14.86 -3.00
C SER A 352 -16.39 -15.44 -3.87
N THR A 353 -16.15 -14.83 -5.03
CA THR A 353 -15.13 -15.24 -6.01
C THR A 353 -13.96 -14.26 -6.10
N THR A 354 -14.11 -13.04 -5.56
CA THR A 354 -13.05 -12.02 -5.55
C THR A 354 -12.10 -12.19 -4.37
N GLY A 355 -10.85 -12.56 -4.66
CA GLY A 355 -9.74 -12.64 -3.73
C GLY A 355 -9.00 -11.31 -3.52
N ILE A 356 -8.86 -10.51 -4.58
CA ILE A 356 -8.26 -9.17 -4.54
C ILE A 356 -9.15 -8.11 -5.20
N ILE A 357 -9.31 -6.96 -4.56
CA ILE A 357 -10.13 -5.86 -5.09
C ILE A 357 -9.24 -4.92 -5.90
N VAL A 358 -9.45 -4.83 -7.21
CA VAL A 358 -8.75 -3.87 -8.07
C VAL A 358 -9.78 -2.96 -8.71
N LEU A 359 -9.69 -1.66 -8.42
CA LEU A 359 -10.64 -0.66 -8.94
C LEU A 359 -9.90 0.57 -9.45
N ALA A 360 -10.46 1.21 -10.48
CA ALA A 360 -9.95 2.46 -11.02
C ALA A 360 -11.07 3.48 -11.24
N ASP A 361 -10.73 4.76 -11.13
CA ASP A 361 -11.63 5.87 -11.49
C ASP A 361 -10.84 7.14 -11.82
N PRO A 362 -11.17 7.86 -12.91
CA PRO A 362 -10.47 9.10 -13.27
C PRO A 362 -10.73 10.25 -12.28
N GLN A 363 -11.78 10.17 -11.45
CA GLN A 363 -12.09 11.21 -10.45
C GLN A 363 -11.33 11.02 -9.14
N TRP A 364 -10.60 9.93 -8.96
CA TRP A 364 -9.88 9.66 -7.73
C TRP A 364 -8.57 10.44 -7.65
N SER A 365 -8.21 10.85 -6.44
CA SER A 365 -6.97 11.57 -6.18
C SER A 365 -5.94 10.63 -5.56
N VAL A 366 -4.75 10.55 -6.18
CA VAL A 366 -3.64 9.69 -5.77
C VAL A 366 -3.28 9.86 -4.28
N GLY A 367 -3.36 11.09 -3.76
CA GLY A 367 -3.01 11.40 -2.37
C GLY A 367 -3.85 10.68 -1.29
N VAL A 368 -5.07 10.23 -1.62
CA VAL A 368 -5.94 9.51 -0.67
C VAL A 368 -6.12 8.03 -0.96
N LEU A 369 -5.70 7.53 -2.14
CA LEU A 369 -5.93 6.14 -2.56
C LEU A 369 -5.42 5.14 -1.53
N GLY A 370 -4.22 5.34 -0.99
CA GLY A 370 -3.65 4.44 0.01
C GLY A 370 -4.42 4.40 1.34
N LEU A 371 -5.08 5.49 1.74
CA LEU A 371 -5.93 5.51 2.95
C LEU A 371 -7.22 4.75 2.71
N VAL A 372 -7.83 4.98 1.54
CA VAL A 372 -9.08 4.33 1.15
C VAL A 372 -8.85 2.84 0.96
N ALA A 373 -7.76 2.44 0.29
CA ALA A 373 -7.38 1.04 0.11
C ALA A 373 -7.18 0.35 1.46
N GLY A 374 -6.51 1.00 2.42
CA GLY A 374 -6.34 0.45 3.78
C GLY A 374 -7.67 0.29 4.52
N GLN A 375 -8.59 1.24 4.34
CA GLN A 375 -9.95 1.15 4.91
C GLN A 375 -10.75 0.01 4.28
N VAL A 376 -10.63 -0.22 2.97
CA VAL A 376 -11.27 -1.34 2.27
C VAL A 376 -10.68 -2.68 2.75
N VAL A 377 -9.36 -2.78 2.90
CA VAL A 377 -8.73 -3.99 3.48
C VAL A 377 -9.29 -4.29 4.86
N ALA A 378 -9.45 -3.27 5.71
CA ALA A 378 -9.99 -3.45 7.06
C ALA A 378 -11.47 -3.88 7.06
N GLU A 379 -12.30 -3.33 6.16
CA GLU A 379 -13.75 -3.61 6.13
C GLU A 379 -14.10 -4.91 5.40
N TYR A 380 -13.37 -5.22 4.32
CA TYR A 380 -13.67 -6.35 3.44
C TYR A 380 -12.69 -7.52 3.60
N GLY A 381 -11.60 -7.38 4.36
CA GLY A 381 -10.64 -8.46 4.59
C GLY A 381 -9.94 -8.97 3.32
N ARG A 382 -9.79 -8.11 2.31
CA ARG A 382 -9.20 -8.45 1.00
C ARG A 382 -8.10 -7.46 0.64
N PRO A 383 -6.97 -7.91 0.06
CA PRO A 383 -6.01 -7.00 -0.53
C PRO A 383 -6.72 -6.09 -1.53
N THR A 384 -6.34 -4.83 -1.58
CA THR A 384 -7.04 -3.81 -2.37
C THR A 384 -6.05 -2.92 -3.09
N ILE A 385 -6.30 -2.73 -4.39
CA ILE A 385 -5.59 -1.80 -5.27
C ILE A 385 -6.62 -0.78 -5.79
N LEU A 386 -6.37 0.50 -5.52
CA LEU A 386 -7.18 1.60 -6.04
C LEU A 386 -6.34 2.49 -6.95
N CYS A 387 -6.86 2.83 -8.12
CA CYS A 387 -6.13 3.58 -9.15
C CYS A 387 -6.84 4.86 -9.58
N ALA A 388 -6.08 5.95 -9.70
CA ALA A 388 -6.49 7.14 -10.43
C ALA A 388 -6.01 7.02 -11.88
N ILE A 389 -6.77 7.55 -12.83
CA ILE A 389 -6.44 7.48 -14.26
C ILE A 389 -6.07 8.88 -14.75
N GLU A 390 -4.89 9.01 -15.35
CA GLU A 390 -4.35 10.26 -15.89
C GLU A 390 -3.60 9.94 -17.19
N ASP A 391 -3.97 10.60 -18.29
CA ASP A 391 -3.33 10.44 -19.61
C ASP A 391 -3.19 8.98 -20.10
N GLY A 392 -4.22 8.15 -19.86
CA GLY A 392 -4.22 6.73 -20.23
C GLY A 392 -3.42 5.83 -19.28
N ILE A 393 -2.75 6.39 -18.28
CA ILE A 393 -1.99 5.66 -17.27
C ILE A 393 -2.80 5.58 -15.97
N ALA A 394 -2.95 4.37 -15.44
CA ALA A 394 -3.50 4.13 -14.12
C ALA A 394 -2.39 4.20 -13.08
N LYS A 395 -2.46 5.15 -12.15
CA LYS A 395 -1.57 5.28 -10.99
C LYS A 395 -2.28 4.74 -9.75
N GLY A 396 -1.77 3.65 -9.21
CA GLY A 396 -2.38 2.87 -8.15
C GLY A 396 -1.69 2.97 -6.80
N SER A 397 -2.48 2.87 -5.73
CA SER A 397 -2.00 2.53 -4.39
C SER A 397 -2.64 1.24 -3.93
N ALA A 398 -1.80 0.34 -3.41
CA ALA A 398 -2.19 -0.99 -3.00
C ALA A 398 -1.95 -1.20 -1.50
N ARG A 399 -2.83 -1.96 -0.85
CA ARG A 399 -2.76 -2.35 0.57
C ARG A 399 -3.15 -3.81 0.71
N SER A 400 -2.52 -4.50 1.66
CA SER A 400 -2.79 -5.90 1.98
C SER A 400 -2.97 -6.09 3.48
N LEU A 401 -3.44 -7.26 3.86
CA LEU A 401 -3.53 -7.73 5.24
C LEU A 401 -2.34 -8.65 5.57
N GLU A 402 -2.06 -8.81 6.86
CA GLU A 402 -1.05 -9.77 7.33
C GLU A 402 -1.36 -11.18 6.79
N GLY A 403 -0.31 -11.90 6.41
CA GLY A 403 -0.43 -13.22 5.78
C GLY A 403 -0.52 -13.20 4.25
N ILE A 404 -0.78 -12.04 3.63
CA ILE A 404 -0.81 -11.90 2.17
C ILE A 404 0.26 -10.91 1.70
N ASN A 405 1.28 -11.42 1.02
CA ASN A 405 2.37 -10.63 0.45
C ASN A 405 1.96 -10.02 -0.90
N LEU A 406 1.68 -8.72 -0.88
CA LEU A 406 1.31 -7.95 -2.07
C LEU A 406 2.45 -7.84 -3.09
N TYR A 407 3.70 -7.76 -2.62
CA TYR A 407 4.85 -7.66 -3.50
C TYR A 407 4.97 -8.90 -4.38
N ASP A 408 4.79 -10.09 -3.79
CA ASP A 408 4.83 -11.36 -4.53
C ASP A 408 3.68 -11.47 -5.54
N LEU A 409 2.49 -10.94 -5.20
CA LEU A 409 1.36 -10.89 -6.14
C LEU A 409 1.66 -10.01 -7.35
N LEU A 410 2.30 -8.86 -7.15
CA LEU A 410 2.62 -7.88 -8.20
C LEU A 410 3.86 -8.28 -9.01
N LYS A 411 4.85 -8.91 -8.39
CA LYS A 411 6.13 -9.26 -9.02
C LYS A 411 5.98 -10.16 -10.25
N ASP A 412 5.02 -11.08 -10.23
CA ASP A 412 4.74 -11.95 -11.38
C ASP A 412 4.02 -11.21 -12.54
N GLN A 413 3.50 -10.01 -12.26
CA GLN A 413 2.73 -9.20 -13.20
C GLN A 413 3.51 -8.00 -13.76
N VAL A 414 4.83 -7.94 -13.56
CA VAL A 414 5.69 -6.81 -13.98
C VAL A 414 5.55 -6.47 -15.46
N HIS A 415 5.28 -7.47 -16.31
CA HIS A 415 5.05 -7.27 -17.74
C HIS A 415 3.79 -6.44 -18.09
N LEU A 416 2.85 -6.30 -17.16
CA LEU A 416 1.66 -5.45 -17.28
C LEU A 416 1.85 -4.05 -16.66
N LEU A 417 2.95 -3.85 -15.92
CA LEU A 417 3.21 -2.65 -15.12
C LEU A 417 4.25 -1.76 -15.82
N LEU A 418 4.05 -0.44 -15.74
CA LEU A 418 5.06 0.56 -16.10
C LEU A 418 6.07 0.75 -14.98
N SER A 419 5.60 0.73 -13.73
CA SER A 419 6.43 0.74 -12.53
C SER A 419 5.67 0.12 -11.36
N PHE A 420 6.39 -0.46 -10.40
CA PHE A 420 5.83 -0.87 -9.12
C PHE A 420 6.91 -0.89 -8.04
N GLY A 421 6.50 -0.72 -6.79
CA GLY A 421 7.39 -0.79 -5.64
C GLY A 421 6.62 -0.81 -4.33
N GLY A 422 7.29 -1.20 -3.25
CA GLY A 422 6.72 -1.22 -1.91
C GLY A 422 7.14 -2.44 -1.09
N HIS A 423 6.35 -2.74 -0.07
CA HIS A 423 6.53 -3.80 0.91
C HIS A 423 5.36 -4.78 0.89
N PRO A 424 5.44 -5.93 1.60
CA PRO A 424 4.39 -6.95 1.58
C PRO A 424 2.97 -6.46 1.90
N LEU A 425 2.83 -5.38 2.68
CA LEU A 425 1.52 -4.85 3.11
C LEU A 425 1.06 -3.59 2.36
N ALA A 426 1.94 -2.95 1.58
CA ALA A 426 1.65 -1.69 0.93
C ALA A 426 2.56 -1.46 -0.28
N GLY A 427 2.00 -0.94 -1.38
CA GLY A 427 2.80 -0.60 -2.55
C GLY A 427 2.16 0.48 -3.42
N GLY A 428 2.96 1.01 -4.32
CA GLY A 428 2.56 1.87 -5.43
C GLY A 428 2.83 1.17 -6.76
N LEU A 429 2.00 1.43 -7.74
CA LEU A 429 2.13 0.87 -9.08
C LEU A 429 1.59 1.82 -10.14
N SER A 430 2.07 1.67 -11.37
CA SER A 430 1.48 2.30 -12.54
C SER A 430 1.41 1.32 -13.69
N PHE A 431 0.38 1.43 -14.53
CA PHE A 431 0.16 0.57 -15.70
C PHE A 431 -0.70 1.28 -16.73
N GLN A 432 -0.71 0.80 -17.98
CA GLN A 432 -1.63 1.30 -19.01
C GLN A 432 -3.07 0.95 -18.62
N PHE A 433 -3.98 1.92 -18.65
CA PHE A 433 -5.37 1.71 -18.21
C PHE A 433 -6.07 0.57 -18.96
N GLU A 434 -5.71 0.34 -20.22
CA GLU A 434 -6.18 -0.77 -21.05
C GLU A 434 -5.89 -2.16 -20.41
N ASN A 435 -4.80 -2.28 -19.64
CA ASN A 435 -4.44 -3.52 -18.95
C ASN A 435 -5.23 -3.76 -17.65
N LEU A 436 -6.16 -2.89 -17.26
CA LEU A 436 -6.86 -2.99 -15.97
C LEU A 436 -7.55 -4.34 -15.79
N GLN A 437 -8.27 -4.81 -16.80
CA GLN A 437 -8.99 -6.08 -16.71
C GLN A 437 -8.01 -7.26 -16.62
N LEU A 438 -7.02 -7.32 -17.52
CA LEU A 438 -5.97 -8.34 -17.51
C LEU A 438 -5.23 -8.41 -16.18
N LEU A 439 -4.85 -7.26 -15.62
CA LEU A 439 -4.16 -7.18 -14.33
C LEU A 439 -5.06 -7.66 -13.19
N THR A 440 -6.33 -7.27 -13.19
CA THR A 440 -7.30 -7.69 -12.16
C THR A 440 -7.45 -9.21 -12.14
N GLU A 441 -7.67 -9.82 -13.30
CA GLU A 441 -7.84 -11.27 -13.45
C GLU A 441 -6.56 -12.02 -13.07
N ALA A 442 -5.39 -11.55 -13.53
CA ALA A 442 -4.11 -12.18 -13.23
C ALA A 442 -3.77 -12.15 -11.72
N LEU A 443 -4.06 -11.02 -11.05
CA LEU A 443 -3.86 -10.89 -9.62
C LEU A 443 -4.82 -11.78 -8.82
N ASP A 444 -6.09 -11.86 -9.23
CA ASP A 444 -7.09 -12.67 -8.54
C ASP A 444 -6.79 -14.17 -8.67
N GLN A 445 -6.41 -14.62 -9.87
CA GLN A 445 -5.98 -15.99 -10.08
C GLN A 445 -4.73 -16.33 -9.26
N LYS A 446 -3.74 -15.44 -9.25
CA LYS A 446 -2.53 -15.62 -8.45
C LYS A 446 -2.85 -15.70 -6.96
N PHE A 447 -3.76 -14.85 -6.48
CA PHE A 447 -4.24 -14.87 -5.11
C PHE A 447 -4.84 -16.23 -4.75
N TRP A 448 -5.81 -16.72 -5.52
CA TRP A 448 -6.45 -18.01 -5.23
C TRP A 448 -5.48 -19.19 -5.36
N SER A 449 -4.59 -19.16 -6.36
CA SER A 449 -3.56 -20.19 -6.51
C SER A 449 -2.58 -20.26 -5.33
N GLN A 450 -2.30 -19.12 -4.68
CA GLN A 450 -1.32 -19.05 -3.60
C GLN A 450 -1.93 -19.25 -2.22
N TYR A 451 -3.12 -18.71 -1.98
CA TYR A 451 -3.73 -18.69 -0.64
C TYR A 451 -4.92 -19.64 -0.50
N GLY A 452 -5.63 -19.97 -1.58
CA GLY A 452 -6.76 -20.92 -1.62
C GLY A 452 -8.02 -20.50 -0.86
N GLN A 453 -7.90 -19.70 0.20
CA GLN A 453 -8.98 -19.19 1.04
C GLN A 453 -8.63 -17.82 1.60
N LEU A 454 -9.67 -17.03 1.89
CA LEU A 454 -9.52 -15.79 2.63
C LEU A 454 -9.14 -16.12 4.08
N GLN A 455 -8.02 -15.59 4.55
CA GLN A 455 -7.63 -15.74 5.95
C GLN A 455 -8.52 -14.84 6.82
N SER A 456 -9.29 -15.42 7.74
CA SER A 456 -9.93 -14.63 8.80
C SER A 456 -8.85 -14.21 9.80
N LYS A 457 -8.79 -12.90 10.09
CA LYS A 457 -7.83 -12.37 11.06
C LYS A 457 -8.23 -12.87 12.44
N ALA A 458 -7.41 -13.73 13.04
CA ALA A 458 -7.62 -14.11 14.43
C ALA A 458 -7.31 -12.90 15.34
N ILE A 459 -8.17 -12.65 16.33
CA ILE A 459 -7.89 -11.67 17.38
C ILE A 459 -7.17 -12.40 18.50
N ASN A 460 -5.88 -12.11 18.65
CA ASN A 460 -5.11 -12.56 19.82
C ASN A 460 -5.55 -11.74 21.04
N ILE A 461 -6.06 -12.45 22.04
CA ILE A 461 -6.49 -11.94 23.34
C ILE A 461 -5.35 -12.16 24.33
N ASP A 462 -4.89 -11.09 24.97
CA ASP A 462 -3.74 -11.12 25.86
C ASP A 462 -4.12 -11.59 27.27
N LEU A 463 -5.23 -11.06 27.81
CA LEU A 463 -5.66 -11.30 29.19
C LEU A 463 -7.18 -11.50 29.26
N GLU A 464 -7.62 -12.39 30.15
CA GLU A 464 -9.01 -12.46 30.61
C GLU A 464 -9.13 -11.68 31.92
N VAL A 465 -10.09 -10.75 32.00
CA VAL A 465 -10.28 -9.84 33.15
C VAL A 465 -11.76 -9.74 33.51
N ALA A 466 -12.06 -9.50 34.79
CA ALA A 466 -13.39 -9.14 35.23
C ALA A 466 -13.62 -7.62 35.07
N ILE A 467 -14.89 -7.19 35.01
CA ILE A 467 -15.19 -5.74 35.00
C ILE A 467 -14.66 -5.05 36.26
N ALA A 468 -14.65 -5.76 37.41
CA ALA A 468 -14.07 -5.26 38.65
C ALA A 468 -12.56 -4.99 38.59
N ASP A 469 -11.83 -5.62 37.66
CA ASP A 469 -10.39 -5.40 37.49
C ASP A 469 -10.10 -4.13 36.67
N LEU A 470 -11.08 -3.65 35.88
CA LEU A 470 -10.96 -2.50 34.96
C LEU A 470 -10.93 -1.17 35.71
N THR A 471 -9.87 -0.97 36.48
CA THR A 471 -9.69 0.10 37.45
C THR A 471 -8.53 1.01 37.08
N LYS A 472 -8.33 2.04 37.89
CA LYS A 472 -7.16 2.92 37.79
C LYS A 472 -5.86 2.16 38.00
N GLU A 473 -5.89 1.18 38.90
CA GLU A 473 -4.76 0.35 39.26
C GLU A 473 -4.29 -0.47 38.05
N LEU A 474 -5.21 -1.17 37.36
CA LEU A 474 -4.90 -1.89 36.12
C LEU A 474 -4.38 -0.95 35.03
N PHE A 475 -4.97 0.24 34.89
CA PHE A 475 -4.46 1.23 33.94
C PHE A 475 -3.01 1.65 34.25
N ASN A 476 -2.67 1.84 35.53
CA ASN A 476 -1.30 2.20 35.92
C ASN A 476 -0.32 1.04 35.71
N GLU A 477 -0.75 -0.21 35.87
CA GLU A 477 0.04 -1.38 35.48
C GLU A 477 0.38 -1.32 33.98
N PHE A 478 -0.62 -1.14 33.10
CA PHE A 478 -0.38 -1.06 31.66
C PHE A 478 0.43 0.16 31.25
N LYS A 479 0.24 1.29 31.93
CA LYS A 479 0.98 2.51 31.64
C LYS A 479 2.50 2.33 31.76
N GLN A 480 2.97 1.48 32.67
CA GLN A 480 4.40 1.18 32.80
C GLN A 480 4.99 0.50 31.56
N LEU A 481 4.15 -0.14 30.74
CA LEU A 481 4.58 -0.83 29.52
C LEU A 481 4.65 0.10 28.31
N GLU A 482 4.20 1.35 28.44
CA GLU A 482 4.28 2.36 27.37
C GLU A 482 5.74 2.63 26.95
N PRO A 483 5.99 3.06 25.70
CA PRO A 483 5.03 3.37 24.64
C PRO A 483 4.46 2.12 23.96
N PHE A 484 3.14 2.09 23.80
CA PHE A 484 2.47 1.08 22.97
C PHE A 484 2.50 1.46 21.49
N GLY A 485 2.63 0.47 20.61
CA GLY A 485 2.75 0.62 19.16
C GLY A 485 3.09 -0.70 18.47
N MET A 486 3.63 -0.63 17.24
CA MET A 486 4.14 -1.84 16.60
C MET A 486 5.31 -2.41 17.43
N GLY A 487 5.33 -3.72 17.64
CA GLY A 487 6.30 -4.39 18.53
C GLY A 487 5.91 -4.39 20.02
N ASN A 488 4.97 -3.54 20.43
CA ASN A 488 4.44 -3.49 21.79
C ASN A 488 2.95 -3.09 21.76
N PRO A 489 2.04 -3.97 21.31
CA PRO A 489 0.63 -3.61 21.12
C PRO A 489 -0.08 -3.29 22.44
N TYR A 490 -1.18 -2.55 22.36
CA TYR A 490 -2.09 -2.40 23.50
C TYR A 490 -2.66 -3.76 23.90
N PRO A 491 -2.78 -4.05 25.21
CA PRO A 491 -3.39 -5.30 25.67
C PRO A 491 -4.85 -5.40 25.24
N LYS A 492 -5.22 -6.50 24.59
CA LYS A 492 -6.61 -6.85 24.29
C LYS A 492 -7.14 -7.72 25.41
N LEU A 493 -8.20 -7.26 26.05
CA LEU A 493 -8.78 -7.87 27.23
C LEU A 493 -10.08 -8.56 26.87
N LEU A 494 -10.24 -9.79 27.32
CA LEU A 494 -11.51 -10.53 27.24
C LEU A 494 -12.28 -10.35 28.54
N VAL A 495 -13.53 -9.92 28.41
CA VAL A 495 -14.52 -9.92 29.49
C VAL A 495 -15.63 -10.87 29.10
N ARG A 496 -15.94 -11.84 29.98
CA ARG A 496 -17.00 -12.82 29.77
C ARG A 496 -18.30 -12.42 30.46
N ASP A 497 -19.39 -12.99 29.97
CA ASP A 497 -20.70 -12.99 30.65
C ASP A 497 -21.19 -11.56 31.02
N CYS A 498 -21.09 -10.63 30.07
CA CYS A 498 -21.45 -9.23 30.27
C CYS A 498 -22.61 -8.78 29.36
N GLN A 499 -23.24 -7.68 29.73
CA GLN A 499 -24.38 -7.09 29.01
C GLN A 499 -24.13 -5.62 28.71
N PHE A 500 -24.59 -5.17 27.54
CA PHE A 500 -24.62 -3.76 27.19
C PHE A 500 -25.86 -3.08 27.79
N SER A 501 -25.66 -1.86 28.31
CA SER A 501 -26.73 -1.01 28.85
C SER A 501 -26.46 0.45 28.50
N GLU A 502 -27.46 1.33 28.66
CA GLU A 502 -27.33 2.78 28.42
C GLU A 502 -26.77 3.12 27.02
N ILE A 503 -27.17 2.32 26.01
CA ILE A 503 -26.64 2.41 24.65
C ILE A 503 -27.21 3.66 23.96
N SER A 504 -26.34 4.48 23.38
CA SER A 504 -26.75 5.67 22.62
C SER A 504 -25.82 5.95 21.44
N ASN A 505 -26.41 6.40 20.33
CA ASN A 505 -25.65 6.90 19.18
C ASN A 505 -25.29 8.38 19.39
N ALA A 506 -24.01 8.71 19.30
CA ALA A 506 -23.49 10.06 19.27
C ALA A 506 -22.99 10.41 17.85
N ASN A 507 -23.37 11.59 17.36
CA ASN A 507 -22.79 12.17 16.15
C ASN A 507 -21.72 13.20 16.54
N ILE A 508 -20.58 13.19 15.85
CA ILE A 508 -19.54 14.22 16.06
C ILE A 508 -20.01 15.54 15.47
N ARG A 509 -19.78 16.65 16.18
CA ARG A 509 -20.03 18.01 15.68
C ARG A 509 -18.70 18.75 15.58
N THR A 510 -18.50 19.54 14.51
CA THR A 510 -17.36 20.47 14.42
C THR A 510 -17.47 21.55 15.49
N GLN A 511 -16.38 22.30 15.73
CA GLN A 511 -16.40 23.49 16.59
C GLN A 511 -17.46 24.54 16.17
N LYS A 512 -17.89 24.55 14.91
CA LYS A 512 -18.96 25.42 14.39
C LYS A 512 -20.36 24.79 14.43
N GLY A 513 -20.53 23.67 15.14
CA GLY A 513 -21.82 22.98 15.28
C GLY A 513 -22.27 22.20 14.04
N GLN A 514 -21.47 22.13 12.97
CA GLN A 514 -21.80 21.35 11.79
C GLN A 514 -21.66 19.86 12.10
N LYS A 515 -22.70 19.08 11.75
CA LYS A 515 -22.73 17.63 11.95
C LYS A 515 -21.65 16.99 11.05
N VAL A 516 -20.63 16.40 11.67
CA VAL A 516 -19.72 15.49 11.00
C VAL A 516 -20.31 14.10 11.21
N GLU A 517 -20.90 13.52 10.17
CA GLU A 517 -21.41 12.15 10.18
C GLU A 517 -20.25 11.15 10.35
N TYR A 518 -19.79 10.99 11.58
CA TYR A 518 -19.10 9.82 12.09
C TYR A 518 -19.93 9.36 13.28
N ILE A 519 -20.33 8.08 13.25
CA ILE A 519 -21.17 7.47 14.26
C ILE A 519 -20.27 6.87 15.32
N LYS A 520 -20.57 7.21 16.57
CA LYS A 520 -19.96 6.63 17.76
C LYS A 520 -21.10 6.08 18.61
N THR A 521 -21.05 4.81 18.96
CA THR A 521 -21.96 4.23 19.96
C THR A 521 -21.30 4.33 21.33
N GLU A 522 -21.98 4.97 22.30
CA GLU A 522 -21.58 4.95 23.71
C GLU A 522 -22.45 3.95 24.46
N PHE A 523 -21.86 3.20 25.39
CA PHE A 523 -22.55 2.16 26.16
C PHE A 523 -21.96 2.04 27.58
N THR A 524 -22.66 1.32 28.44
CA THR A 524 -22.20 0.86 29.76
C THR A 524 -22.20 -0.66 29.77
N LEU A 525 -21.03 -1.27 29.97
CA LEU A 525 -20.87 -2.70 30.11
C LEU A 525 -21.14 -3.10 31.56
N ARG A 526 -21.96 -4.14 31.80
CA ARG A 526 -22.29 -4.63 33.14
C ARG A 526 -22.07 -6.13 33.25
N ASP A 527 -21.59 -6.57 34.42
CA ASP A 527 -21.50 -7.99 34.76
C ASP A 527 -22.66 -8.42 35.67
N ARG A 528 -22.75 -9.71 35.93
CA ARG A 528 -23.78 -10.30 36.83
C ARG A 528 -23.61 -9.91 38.30
N HIS A 529 -22.45 -9.36 38.68
CA HIS A 529 -22.13 -8.91 40.03
C HIS A 529 -22.46 -7.43 40.25
N GLY A 530 -22.95 -6.73 39.22
CA GLY A 530 -23.32 -5.32 39.28
C GLY A 530 -22.16 -4.35 39.07
N ASN A 531 -20.97 -4.84 38.71
CA ASN A 531 -19.87 -3.97 38.31
C ASN A 531 -20.17 -3.40 36.92
N GLN A 532 -19.72 -2.17 36.68
CA GLN A 532 -19.97 -1.49 35.42
C GLN A 532 -18.80 -0.63 34.97
N ILE A 533 -18.60 -0.55 33.65
CA ILE A 533 -17.64 0.34 33.03
C ILE A 533 -18.23 0.99 31.78
N TYR A 534 -17.89 2.26 31.57
CA TYR A 534 -18.32 2.98 30.39
C TYR A 534 -17.43 2.62 29.20
N GLY A 535 -18.02 2.55 28.02
CA GLY A 535 -17.27 2.29 26.81
C GLY A 535 -17.83 2.97 25.57
N ASP A 536 -17.04 2.88 24.51
CA ASP A 536 -17.46 3.30 23.19
C ASP A 536 -17.02 2.38 22.07
N TRP A 537 -17.80 2.43 21.00
CA TRP A 537 -17.59 1.68 19.77
C TRP A 537 -17.70 2.63 18.57
N TRP A 538 -16.58 2.82 17.88
CA TRP A 538 -16.46 3.79 16.79
C TRP A 538 -16.81 3.16 15.45
N GLY A 539 -17.62 3.84 14.64
CA GLY A 539 -17.98 3.39 13.29
C GLY A 539 -19.18 2.45 13.21
N HIS A 540 -19.74 2.05 14.35
CA HIS A 540 -20.83 1.10 14.44
C HIS A 540 -22.05 1.70 15.13
N TYR A 541 -23.23 1.19 14.78
CA TYR A 541 -24.50 1.63 15.33
C TYR A 541 -24.90 0.83 16.58
N SER A 542 -25.69 1.47 17.43
CA SER A 542 -26.27 0.85 18.63
C SER A 542 -27.02 -0.46 18.37
N TYR A 543 -27.66 -0.62 17.21
CA TYR A 543 -28.44 -1.82 16.88
C TYR A 543 -27.57 -3.03 16.52
N GLU A 544 -26.27 -2.83 16.29
CA GLU A 544 -25.33 -3.93 16.03
C GLU A 544 -24.91 -4.61 17.32
N LEU A 545 -25.07 -3.96 18.48
CA LEU A 545 -24.76 -4.55 19.78
C LEU A 545 -25.84 -5.58 20.16
N PRO A 546 -25.45 -6.70 20.81
CA PRO A 546 -26.39 -7.73 21.20
C PRO A 546 -27.21 -7.30 22.43
N ASP A 547 -28.48 -7.67 22.43
CA ASP A 547 -29.39 -7.52 23.58
C ASP A 547 -29.29 -8.70 24.58
N THR A 548 -28.29 -9.57 24.43
CA THR A 548 -28.10 -10.80 25.22
C THR A 548 -26.76 -10.79 25.95
N ASP A 549 -26.56 -11.73 26.88
CA ASP A 549 -25.24 -11.97 27.46
C ASP A 549 -24.22 -12.21 26.34
N CYS A 550 -23.06 -11.59 26.48
CA CYS A 550 -22.00 -11.69 25.50
C CYS A 550 -20.65 -11.76 26.19
N ASP A 551 -19.70 -12.32 25.45
CA ASP A 551 -18.29 -12.10 25.74
C ASP A 551 -17.83 -10.93 24.86
N VAL A 552 -16.92 -10.10 25.35
CA VAL A 552 -16.41 -8.92 24.63
C VAL A 552 -14.89 -8.86 24.67
N VAL A 553 -14.30 -8.38 23.58
CA VAL A 553 -12.88 -8.02 23.52
C VAL A 553 -12.77 -6.50 23.53
N ILE A 554 -12.00 -5.97 24.47
CA ILE A 554 -11.91 -4.54 24.74
C ILE A 554 -10.45 -4.07 24.93
N GLU A 555 -10.23 -2.77 24.76
CA GLU A 555 -9.01 -2.06 25.20
C GLU A 555 -9.38 -1.08 26.33
N LEU A 556 -8.58 -1.04 27.40
CA LEU A 556 -8.72 -0.04 28.46
C LEU A 556 -8.09 1.29 28.02
N VAL A 557 -8.85 2.39 28.08
CA VAL A 557 -8.42 3.71 27.61
C VAL A 557 -8.64 4.80 28.66
N ASP A 558 -7.69 5.72 28.78
CA ASP A 558 -7.82 6.91 29.62
C ASP A 558 -8.54 8.04 28.86
N ASN A 559 -9.73 8.41 29.35
CA ASN A 559 -10.50 9.51 28.82
C ASN A 559 -10.19 10.80 29.60
N ALA A 560 -9.12 11.48 29.18
CA ALA A 560 -8.66 12.73 29.79
C ALA A 560 -9.74 13.83 29.83
N PHE A 561 -10.68 13.85 28.88
CA PHE A 561 -11.76 14.84 28.83
C PHE A 561 -12.80 14.61 29.93
N ARG A 562 -13.21 13.34 30.14
CA ARG A 562 -14.18 12.96 31.18
C ARG A 562 -13.52 12.64 32.53
N ARG A 563 -12.18 12.66 32.60
CA ARG A 563 -11.37 12.33 33.79
C ARG A 563 -11.73 10.96 34.40
N ARG A 564 -11.93 9.97 33.53
CA ARG A 564 -12.27 8.59 33.91
C ARG A 564 -11.63 7.60 32.93
N TYR A 565 -11.62 6.33 33.28
CA TYR A 565 -11.21 5.24 32.41
C TYR A 565 -12.44 4.67 31.71
N ASP A 566 -12.35 4.58 30.39
CA ASP A 566 -13.39 4.01 29.53
C ASP A 566 -12.81 2.76 28.84
N VAL A 567 -13.66 1.97 28.21
CA VAL A 567 -13.25 0.83 27.38
C VAL A 567 -13.59 1.08 25.91
N ARG A 568 -12.70 0.68 25.01
CA ARG A 568 -12.99 0.63 23.58
C ARG A 568 -13.39 -0.79 23.21
N LEU A 569 -14.57 -0.96 22.62
CA LEU A 569 -14.99 -2.26 22.09
C LEU A 569 -14.25 -2.56 20.79
N LEU A 570 -13.63 -3.75 20.72
CA LEU A 570 -12.99 -4.27 19.51
C LEU A 570 -13.87 -5.31 18.81
N ASP A 571 -14.43 -6.25 19.56
CA ASP A 571 -15.28 -7.32 19.04
C ASP A 571 -16.18 -7.91 20.15
N PHE A 572 -17.22 -8.65 19.79
CA PHE A 572 -18.07 -9.36 20.75
C PHE A 572 -18.62 -10.67 20.19
N HIS A 573 -18.88 -11.63 21.09
CA HIS A 573 -19.59 -12.87 20.79
C HIS A 573 -20.86 -12.92 21.62
N ALA A 574 -22.01 -12.77 20.97
CA ALA A 574 -23.31 -12.95 21.60
C ALA A 574 -23.51 -14.42 21.99
N LYS A 575 -23.92 -14.68 23.23
CA LYS A 575 -24.34 -16.02 23.65
C LYS A 575 -25.74 -16.21 23.10
N SER A 576 -25.86 -17.02 22.05
CA SER A 576 -27.14 -17.34 21.43
C SER A 576 -28.15 -17.81 22.47
N ALA A 577 -29.33 -17.19 22.49
CA ALA A 577 -30.52 -17.86 23.03
C ALA A 577 -30.71 -19.19 22.29
N PRO A 578 -31.17 -20.27 22.94
CA PRO A 578 -31.38 -21.55 22.28
C PRO A 578 -32.52 -21.40 21.26
N LEU A 579 -32.18 -21.14 20.01
CA LEU A 579 -33.10 -21.20 18.89
C LEU A 579 -32.98 -22.58 18.26
N SER A 580 -33.98 -23.40 18.58
CA SER A 580 -34.35 -24.62 17.87
C SER A 580 -34.50 -24.34 16.38
N ALA A 581 -33.51 -24.75 15.59
CA ALA A 581 -33.68 -25.25 14.23
C ALA A 581 -32.32 -25.76 13.75
N GLU A 582 -32.20 -27.09 13.61
CA GLU A 582 -31.15 -27.71 12.82
C GLU A 582 -31.19 -27.13 11.41
N LEU A 583 -30.20 -26.31 11.06
CA LEU A 583 -29.83 -26.11 9.66
C LEU A 583 -28.92 -27.28 9.28
N PRO A 584 -29.21 -28.01 8.20
CA PRO A 584 -28.42 -29.17 7.81
C PRO A 584 -27.00 -28.72 7.46
N PRO A 585 -25.98 -29.58 7.66
CA PRO A 585 -24.62 -29.27 7.27
C PRO A 585 -24.55 -29.03 5.77
N LEU A 586 -24.15 -27.83 5.35
CA LEU A 586 -23.73 -27.62 3.97
C LEU A 586 -22.51 -28.51 3.75
N ALA A 587 -22.69 -29.50 2.87
CA ALA A 587 -21.65 -30.42 2.45
C ALA A 587 -20.42 -29.64 1.97
N THR A 588 -19.34 -29.75 2.74
CA THR A 588 -17.97 -29.48 2.31
C THR A 588 -17.58 -30.54 1.28
N SER A 589 -17.86 -30.26 0.02
CA SER A 589 -17.22 -30.94 -1.12
C SER A 589 -17.32 -30.06 -2.37
N LEU A 590 -16.55 -28.97 -2.37
CA LEU A 590 -16.01 -28.44 -3.62
C LEU A 590 -14.53 -28.80 -3.60
N GLU A 591 -14.24 -30.04 -4.01
CA GLU A 591 -12.91 -30.40 -4.46
C GLU A 591 -12.53 -29.43 -5.60
N ASN A 592 -11.38 -28.78 -5.47
CA ASN A 592 -10.76 -27.97 -6.50
C ASN A 592 -10.75 -28.72 -7.85
N PRO A 593 -11.39 -28.23 -8.93
CA PRO A 593 -11.36 -28.89 -10.24
C PRO A 593 -10.03 -28.74 -10.98
N THR A 594 -8.98 -28.17 -10.36
CA THR A 594 -7.65 -28.05 -10.97
C THR A 594 -6.78 -29.30 -10.76
N ALA A 595 -7.41 -30.47 -10.58
CA ALA A 595 -6.74 -31.76 -10.67
C ALA A 595 -6.57 -32.21 -12.14
N GLN A 596 -5.32 -32.21 -12.59
CA GLN A 596 -4.74 -33.21 -13.51
C GLN A 596 -5.24 -33.36 -14.98
N ILE A 597 -5.59 -32.29 -15.71
CA ILE A 597 -5.71 -32.40 -17.18
C ILE A 597 -4.33 -32.39 -17.84
N LYS A 598 -3.96 -33.43 -18.59
CA LYS A 598 -2.70 -33.50 -19.34
C LYS A 598 -2.78 -32.61 -20.59
N ILE A 599 -1.92 -31.60 -20.71
CA ILE A 599 -1.83 -30.77 -21.92
C ILE A 599 -0.85 -31.42 -22.90
N ILE A 600 -1.26 -31.56 -24.16
CA ILE A 600 -0.45 -32.08 -25.26
C ILE A 600 -0.12 -30.91 -26.18
N ASP A 601 1.18 -30.64 -26.32
CA ASP A 601 1.71 -29.68 -27.29
C ASP A 601 1.65 -30.30 -28.71
N TRP A 602 0.81 -29.73 -29.57
CA TRP A 602 0.59 -30.21 -30.95
C TRP A 602 0.45 -29.04 -31.95
N TYR A 603 1.12 -27.91 -31.68
CA TYR A 603 0.94 -26.66 -32.43
C TYR A 603 1.22 -26.83 -33.92
N GLY A 604 0.35 -26.26 -34.77
CA GLY A 604 0.54 -26.18 -36.22
C GLY A 604 0.47 -27.50 -36.99
N ARG A 605 -0.01 -28.58 -36.35
CA ARG A 605 -0.21 -29.90 -36.98
C ARG A 605 -1.69 -30.13 -37.31
N ASN A 606 -1.98 -31.04 -38.23
CA ASN A 606 -3.36 -31.32 -38.61
C ASN A 606 -4.08 -32.08 -37.46
N ALA A 607 -5.22 -31.57 -37.01
CA ALA A 607 -6.07 -32.22 -36.01
C ALA A 607 -6.50 -33.64 -36.44
N LEU A 608 -6.60 -33.89 -37.76
CA LEU A 608 -6.95 -35.19 -38.35
C LEU A 608 -5.83 -36.23 -38.27
N GLU A 609 -4.60 -35.83 -37.93
CA GLU A 609 -3.45 -36.72 -37.73
C GLU A 609 -3.26 -37.16 -36.28
N LEU A 610 -4.09 -36.67 -35.34
CA LEU A 610 -4.13 -37.24 -33.98
C LEU A 610 -4.66 -38.68 -34.08
N ASP A 611 -3.76 -39.62 -33.81
CA ASP A 611 -4.01 -41.06 -33.82
C ASP A 611 -5.29 -41.39 -33.03
N LEU A 612 -6.15 -42.25 -33.58
CA LEU A 612 -7.47 -42.67 -33.02
C LEU A 612 -7.39 -43.28 -31.60
N ASN A 613 -6.19 -43.37 -31.01
CA ASN A 613 -5.89 -43.92 -29.70
C ASN A 613 -5.59 -42.85 -28.61
N LEU A 614 -5.53 -41.55 -28.93
CA LEU A 614 -5.41 -40.46 -27.94
C LEU A 614 -6.77 -39.79 -27.72
N SER A 615 -7.45 -40.15 -26.63
CA SER A 615 -8.67 -39.45 -26.18
C SER A 615 -8.30 -38.04 -25.69
N ALA A 616 -8.34 -37.05 -26.59
CA ALA A 616 -7.98 -35.66 -26.31
C ALA A 616 -9.07 -34.69 -26.77
N THR A 617 -9.37 -33.71 -25.93
CA THR A 617 -10.11 -32.50 -26.29
C THR A 617 -9.19 -31.59 -27.08
N ILE A 618 -9.60 -31.23 -28.30
CA ILE A 618 -8.81 -30.41 -29.21
C ILE A 618 -9.09 -28.93 -28.95
N CYS A 619 -8.02 -28.16 -28.77
CA CYS A 619 -8.00 -26.71 -28.80
C CYS A 619 -7.31 -26.30 -30.10
N ASP A 620 -8.12 -25.99 -31.10
CA ASP A 620 -7.74 -25.64 -32.47
C ASP A 620 -7.65 -24.12 -32.69
N ARG A 621 -7.98 -23.32 -31.67
CA ARG A 621 -7.86 -21.86 -31.65
C ARG A 621 -7.26 -21.37 -30.33
N CYS A 622 -6.36 -20.38 -30.40
CA CYS A 622 -5.77 -19.78 -29.21
C CYS A 622 -6.85 -19.06 -28.38
N PRO A 623 -6.97 -19.32 -27.06
CA PRO A 623 -7.90 -18.61 -26.19
C PRO A 623 -7.63 -17.10 -26.21
N GLN A 624 -8.70 -16.31 -26.10
CA GLN A 624 -8.64 -14.84 -26.07
C GLN A 624 -9.05 -14.29 -24.70
N SER A 625 -9.55 -15.14 -23.80
CA SER A 625 -9.95 -14.81 -22.45
C SER A 625 -9.70 -15.96 -21.48
N TRP A 626 -9.65 -15.68 -20.16
CA TRP A 626 -9.63 -16.73 -19.15
C TRP A 626 -10.91 -17.56 -19.14
N GLN A 627 -12.04 -17.00 -19.58
CA GLN A 627 -13.28 -17.74 -19.74
C GLN A 627 -13.14 -18.82 -20.83
N ASP A 628 -12.45 -18.54 -21.93
CA ASP A 628 -12.14 -19.53 -22.98
C ASP A 628 -11.23 -20.63 -22.44
N VAL A 629 -10.17 -20.24 -21.71
CA VAL A 629 -9.24 -21.17 -21.06
C VAL A 629 -10.01 -22.09 -20.10
N ASN A 630 -10.81 -21.53 -19.20
CA ASN A 630 -11.60 -22.30 -18.23
C ASN A 630 -12.64 -23.18 -18.93
N THR A 631 -13.29 -22.69 -19.99
CA THR A 631 -14.27 -23.47 -20.75
C THR A 631 -13.63 -24.69 -21.40
N ILE A 632 -12.44 -24.53 -21.98
CA ILE A 632 -11.71 -25.60 -22.67
C ILE A 632 -11.14 -26.60 -21.65
N ILE A 633 -10.61 -26.12 -20.53
CA ILE A 633 -10.17 -26.94 -19.40
C ILE A 633 -11.36 -27.72 -18.82
N ASP A 634 -12.50 -27.08 -18.56
CA ASP A 634 -13.70 -27.74 -18.04
C ASP A 634 -14.24 -28.80 -18.99
N ARG A 635 -14.18 -28.56 -20.32
CA ARG A 635 -14.56 -29.55 -21.33
C ARG A 635 -13.64 -30.77 -21.27
N ALA A 636 -12.33 -30.56 -21.23
CA ALA A 636 -11.35 -31.64 -21.12
C ALA A 636 -11.50 -32.41 -19.80
N TYR A 637 -11.79 -31.70 -18.70
CA TYR A 637 -12.03 -32.27 -17.38
C TYR A 637 -13.27 -33.17 -17.37
N LYS A 638 -14.41 -32.63 -17.83
CA LYS A 638 -15.69 -33.36 -17.90
C LYS A 638 -15.60 -34.58 -18.83
N ALA A 639 -14.80 -34.50 -19.89
CA ALA A 639 -14.58 -35.60 -20.82
C ALA A 639 -13.53 -36.61 -20.33
N ASN A 640 -12.81 -36.32 -19.23
CA ASN A 640 -11.66 -37.09 -18.75
C ASN A 640 -10.61 -37.31 -19.85
N GLN A 641 -10.32 -36.25 -20.60
CA GLN A 641 -9.44 -36.24 -21.77
C GLN A 641 -8.22 -35.36 -21.55
N ALA A 642 -7.14 -35.64 -22.29
CA ALA A 642 -6.04 -34.69 -22.42
C ALA A 642 -6.48 -33.45 -23.22
N LEU A 643 -5.84 -32.30 -23.03
CA LEU A 643 -6.08 -31.09 -23.84
C LEU A 643 -4.98 -30.95 -24.88
N ALA A 644 -5.27 -31.15 -26.16
CA ALA A 644 -4.31 -30.98 -27.25
C ALA A 644 -4.39 -29.56 -27.83
N LEU A 645 -3.27 -28.83 -27.81
CA LEU A 645 -3.16 -27.49 -28.41
C LEU A 645 -2.69 -27.65 -29.86
N VAL A 646 -3.58 -27.42 -30.84
CA VAL A 646 -3.36 -27.73 -32.26
C VAL A 646 -3.24 -26.48 -33.14
N TYR A 647 -3.63 -25.31 -32.64
CA TYR A 647 -3.46 -24.04 -33.35
C TYR A 647 -1.97 -23.74 -33.63
N PRO A 648 -1.61 -22.99 -34.69
CA PRO A 648 -0.26 -22.47 -34.86
C PRO A 648 0.06 -21.44 -33.78
N HIS A 649 1.32 -21.31 -33.35
CA HIS A 649 1.67 -20.21 -32.44
C HIS A 649 1.27 -18.87 -33.05
N PRO A 650 0.65 -17.96 -32.26
CA PRO A 650 0.26 -16.67 -32.77
C PRO A 650 1.51 -15.90 -33.22
N GLU A 651 1.69 -15.79 -34.54
CA GLU A 651 2.73 -14.93 -35.12
C GLU A 651 2.41 -13.46 -34.80
N GLN A 652 3.43 -12.61 -34.80
CA GLN A 652 3.29 -11.19 -34.49
C GLN A 652 2.46 -10.49 -35.57
N ILE A 653 1.14 -10.39 -35.38
CA ILE A 653 0.28 -9.59 -36.25
C ILE A 653 0.63 -8.12 -36.01
N ASN A 654 1.12 -7.46 -37.05
CA ASN A 654 1.23 -6.01 -37.07
C ASN A 654 -0.06 -5.46 -37.65
N GLY A 655 -0.91 -4.83 -36.83
CA GLY A 655 -2.20 -4.29 -37.26
C GLY A 655 -2.10 -3.34 -38.47
N ALA A 656 -1.00 -2.60 -38.61
CA ALA A 656 -0.77 -1.75 -39.78
C ALA A 656 -0.51 -2.56 -41.07
N ILE A 657 0.20 -3.68 -40.98
CA ILE A 657 0.42 -4.59 -42.11
C ILE A 657 -0.87 -5.34 -42.47
N ALA A 658 -1.63 -5.77 -41.46
CA ALA A 658 -2.93 -6.40 -41.65
C ALA A 658 -3.89 -5.44 -42.38
N TRP A 659 -3.90 -4.16 -41.99
CA TRP A 659 -4.73 -3.14 -42.65
C TRP A 659 -4.31 -2.92 -44.11
N GLN A 660 -3.01 -2.81 -44.38
CA GLN A 660 -2.49 -2.68 -45.75
C GLN A 660 -2.87 -3.87 -46.63
N THR A 661 -2.81 -5.08 -46.07
CA THR A 661 -3.22 -6.31 -46.75
C THR A 661 -4.72 -6.31 -47.03
N LEU A 662 -5.56 -5.94 -46.06
CA LEU A 662 -7.01 -5.85 -46.21
C LEU A 662 -7.41 -4.86 -47.30
N VAL A 663 -6.79 -3.67 -47.32
CA VAL A 663 -7.00 -2.66 -48.37
C VAL A 663 -6.54 -3.18 -49.74
N GLY A 664 -5.41 -3.90 -49.81
CA GLY A 664 -4.92 -4.52 -51.05
C GLY A 664 -5.90 -5.56 -51.62
N ILE A 665 -6.48 -6.40 -50.75
CA ILE A 665 -7.50 -7.38 -51.11
C ILE A 665 -8.78 -6.66 -51.58
N ALA A 666 -9.24 -5.65 -50.85
CA ALA A 666 -10.41 -4.85 -51.23
C ALA A 666 -10.27 -4.22 -52.63
N LYS A 667 -9.10 -3.65 -52.95
CA LYS A 667 -8.77 -3.12 -54.29
C LYS A 667 -8.84 -4.19 -55.38
N TYR A 668 -8.30 -5.38 -55.11
CA TYR A 668 -8.30 -6.49 -56.08
C TYR A 668 -9.72 -6.99 -56.35
N LEU A 669 -10.51 -7.24 -55.31
CA LEU A 669 -11.88 -7.72 -55.42
C LEU A 669 -12.78 -6.67 -56.09
N GLY A 670 -12.67 -5.40 -55.67
CA GLY A 670 -13.42 -4.29 -56.25
C GLY A 670 -13.13 -4.08 -57.75
N ARG A 671 -11.89 -4.33 -58.21
CA ARG A 671 -11.52 -4.24 -59.64
C ARG A 671 -11.97 -5.45 -60.45
N THR A 672 -11.88 -6.65 -59.88
CA THR A 672 -12.09 -7.90 -60.63
C THR A 672 -13.52 -8.45 -60.54
N GLY A 673 -14.32 -7.95 -59.59
CA GLY A 673 -15.66 -8.47 -59.31
C GLY A 673 -15.65 -9.87 -58.69
N LYS A 674 -14.48 -10.38 -58.28
CA LYS A 674 -14.34 -11.68 -57.63
C LYS A 674 -14.82 -11.62 -56.19
N GLU A 675 -15.20 -12.78 -55.67
CA GLU A 675 -15.62 -13.00 -54.29
C GLU A 675 -14.51 -13.72 -53.53
N ILE A 676 -14.48 -13.55 -52.20
CA ILE A 676 -13.53 -14.24 -51.32
C ILE A 676 -14.30 -14.90 -50.17
N GLN A 677 -13.89 -16.10 -49.79
CA GLN A 677 -14.38 -16.75 -48.58
C GLN A 677 -13.79 -16.08 -47.33
N ARG A 678 -14.56 -15.98 -46.24
CA ARG A 678 -14.06 -15.40 -44.99
C ARG A 678 -12.85 -16.18 -44.45
N SER A 679 -12.87 -17.50 -44.51
CA SER A 679 -11.72 -18.35 -44.12
C SER A 679 -10.42 -17.96 -44.84
N GLN A 680 -10.50 -17.68 -46.15
CA GLN A 680 -9.36 -17.23 -46.96
C GLN A 680 -8.91 -15.81 -46.59
N LEU A 681 -9.84 -14.94 -46.18
CA LEU A 681 -9.53 -13.59 -45.73
C LEU A 681 -8.84 -13.62 -44.36
N ILE A 682 -9.35 -14.40 -43.41
CA ILE A 682 -8.74 -14.65 -42.10
C ILE A 682 -7.30 -15.15 -42.27
N THR A 683 -7.11 -16.17 -43.11
CA THR A 683 -5.79 -16.75 -43.40
C THR A 683 -4.80 -15.71 -43.96
N LYS A 684 -5.27 -14.80 -44.84
CA LYS A 684 -4.41 -13.77 -45.43
C LYS A 684 -4.10 -12.61 -44.48
N LEU A 685 -4.97 -12.33 -43.53
CA LEU A 685 -4.81 -11.25 -42.57
C LEU A 685 -4.13 -11.68 -41.27
N GLY A 686 -4.13 -12.99 -40.98
CA GLY A 686 -3.72 -13.53 -39.68
C GLY A 686 -4.71 -13.22 -38.55
N ILE A 687 -5.86 -12.61 -38.85
CA ILE A 687 -6.87 -12.19 -37.87
C ILE A 687 -7.99 -13.21 -37.87
N ASP A 688 -7.93 -14.13 -36.93
CA ASP A 688 -8.95 -15.14 -36.69
C ASP A 688 -9.97 -14.65 -35.66
N ASP A 689 -10.54 -13.46 -35.85
CA ASP A 689 -11.57 -12.87 -34.98
C ASP A 689 -12.62 -12.14 -35.83
N ARG A 690 -13.90 -12.49 -35.65
CA ARG A 690 -14.99 -11.94 -36.47
C ARG A 690 -15.27 -10.48 -36.17
N ASP A 691 -15.14 -10.05 -34.92
CA ASP A 691 -15.45 -8.68 -34.51
C ASP A 691 -14.34 -7.73 -34.99
N VAL A 692 -13.07 -8.14 -34.85
CA VAL A 692 -11.93 -7.39 -35.41
C VAL A 692 -12.04 -7.28 -36.93
N LEU A 693 -12.44 -8.36 -37.61
CA LEU A 693 -12.66 -8.34 -39.05
C LEU A 693 -13.82 -7.42 -39.46
N GLN A 694 -14.89 -7.39 -38.67
CA GLN A 694 -16.03 -6.49 -38.89
C GLN A 694 -15.63 -5.02 -38.72
N ILE A 695 -14.83 -4.68 -37.71
CA ILE A 695 -14.23 -3.34 -37.57
C ILE A 695 -13.46 -2.95 -38.83
N GLY A 696 -12.70 -3.89 -39.40
CA GLY A 696 -12.00 -3.68 -40.67
C GLY A 696 -12.93 -3.43 -41.86
N PHE A 697 -14.07 -4.12 -41.94
CA PHE A 697 -15.08 -3.88 -42.96
C PHE A 697 -15.78 -2.53 -42.78
N ASP A 698 -16.11 -2.16 -41.55
CA ASP A 698 -16.75 -0.88 -41.23
C ASP A 698 -15.83 0.28 -41.58
N GLU A 699 -14.52 0.15 -41.29
CA GLU A 699 -13.53 1.14 -41.73
C GLU A 699 -13.40 1.14 -43.26
N LEU A 700 -13.33 -0.01 -43.94
CA LEU A 700 -13.33 -0.06 -45.42
C LEU A 700 -14.55 0.65 -46.03
N GLN A 701 -15.73 0.56 -45.40
CA GLN A 701 -16.93 1.27 -45.81
C GLN A 701 -16.79 2.79 -45.69
N GLN A 702 -16.13 3.27 -44.62
CA GLN A 702 -15.79 4.68 -44.48
C GLN A 702 -14.82 5.16 -45.58
N TYR A 703 -13.96 4.26 -46.07
CA TYR A 703 -13.10 4.51 -47.24
C TYR A 703 -13.82 4.32 -48.58
N GLY A 704 -15.14 4.14 -48.59
CA GLY A 704 -15.97 4.11 -49.79
C GLY A 704 -16.13 2.75 -50.45
N TYR A 705 -15.61 1.66 -49.86
CA TYR A 705 -15.86 0.30 -50.33
C TYR A 705 -17.25 -0.19 -49.89
N ALA A 706 -17.97 -0.88 -50.76
CA ALA A 706 -19.20 -1.56 -50.41
C ALA A 706 -18.90 -3.05 -50.13
N VAL A 707 -18.94 -3.44 -48.86
CA VAL A 707 -18.75 -4.81 -48.39
C VAL A 707 -20.11 -5.48 -48.20
N GLN A 708 -20.34 -6.62 -48.85
CA GLN A 708 -21.57 -7.41 -48.77
C GLN A 708 -21.25 -8.89 -48.49
N VAL A 709 -21.99 -9.51 -47.58
CA VAL A 709 -21.98 -10.97 -47.37
C VAL A 709 -23.10 -11.58 -48.23
N ILE A 710 -22.74 -12.46 -49.17
CA ILE A 710 -23.65 -12.94 -50.23
C ILE A 710 -24.29 -14.29 -49.92
N SER A 711 -23.58 -15.22 -49.28
CA SER A 711 -24.15 -16.53 -48.89
C SER A 711 -23.25 -17.30 -47.93
N SER A 712 -23.85 -18.30 -47.28
CA SER A 712 -23.23 -19.31 -46.42
C SER A 712 -23.06 -20.63 -47.17
N THR A 713 -21.83 -21.13 -47.35
CA THR A 713 -21.63 -22.54 -47.75
C THR A 713 -21.51 -23.39 -46.49
N SER A 714 -22.29 -24.48 -46.41
CA SER A 714 -22.18 -25.46 -45.33
C SER A 714 -21.14 -26.50 -45.71
N ASP A 715 -20.02 -26.53 -45.01
CA ASP A 715 -18.91 -27.43 -45.32
C ASP A 715 -19.10 -28.78 -44.61
N GLY A 716 -20.28 -29.40 -44.70
CA GLY A 716 -20.55 -30.77 -44.22
C GLY A 716 -20.31 -31.07 -42.72
N PHE A 717 -19.76 -30.13 -41.95
CA PHE A 717 -19.30 -30.28 -40.56
C PHE A 717 -19.88 -29.22 -39.62
N GLY A 718 -20.87 -28.43 -40.07
CA GLY A 718 -21.67 -27.54 -39.21
C GLY A 718 -21.14 -26.11 -39.05
N GLU A 719 -19.97 -25.77 -39.61
CA GLU A 719 -19.56 -24.37 -39.75
C GLU A 719 -19.98 -23.79 -41.10
N VAL A 720 -20.49 -22.56 -41.02
CA VAL A 720 -20.95 -21.76 -42.14
C VAL A 720 -19.84 -20.79 -42.52
N ASP A 721 -19.17 -21.02 -43.65
CA ASP A 721 -18.21 -20.06 -44.21
C ASP A 721 -18.94 -19.04 -45.09
N GLU A 722 -18.65 -17.76 -44.88
CA GLU A 722 -19.37 -16.66 -45.50
C GLU A 722 -18.61 -16.15 -46.74
N ILE A 723 -19.33 -15.99 -47.85
CA ILE A 723 -18.79 -15.42 -49.08
C ILE A 723 -18.92 -13.90 -49.05
N ILE A 724 -17.79 -13.21 -49.15
CA ILE A 724 -17.70 -11.74 -49.08
C ILE A 724 -17.46 -11.19 -50.49
N ARG A 725 -18.30 -10.23 -50.88
CA ARG A 725 -18.08 -9.38 -52.06
C ARG A 725 -17.75 -7.97 -51.62
N ILE A 726 -16.65 -7.45 -52.14
CA ILE A 726 -16.25 -6.06 -51.98
C ILE A 726 -16.34 -5.39 -53.35
N SER A 727 -17.15 -4.34 -53.44
CA SER A 727 -17.42 -3.58 -54.66
C SER A 727 -17.15 -2.10 -54.45
N SER A 728 -16.89 -1.37 -55.54
CA SER A 728 -16.44 0.04 -55.61
C SER A 728 -14.91 0.27 -55.51
N ILE A 729 -14.47 1.36 -56.15
CA ILE A 729 -13.12 1.95 -56.05
C ILE A 729 -13.34 3.47 -55.91
N PRO A 730 -12.90 4.14 -54.84
CA PRO A 730 -12.99 5.60 -54.74
C PRO A 730 -12.04 6.29 -55.73
N SER A 731 -12.44 7.44 -56.28
CA SER A 731 -11.60 8.26 -57.17
C SER A 731 -10.47 9.02 -56.44
N ILE A 732 -10.45 9.02 -55.10
CA ILE A 732 -9.37 9.62 -54.30
C ILE A 732 -9.21 8.78 -53.02
N TYR A 733 -8.22 7.88 -53.01
CA TYR A 733 -7.69 7.30 -51.77
C TYR A 733 -6.36 7.98 -51.49
N ASP A 734 -6.33 8.91 -50.53
CA ASP A 734 -5.07 9.40 -49.97
C ASP A 734 -4.60 8.37 -48.93
N GLY A 735 -3.48 7.70 -49.20
CA GLY A 735 -2.92 6.63 -48.36
C GLY A 735 -2.36 7.10 -47.01
N SER A 736 -2.79 8.25 -46.51
CA SER A 736 -2.25 8.96 -45.36
C SER A 736 -3.09 8.86 -44.09
N ILE A 737 -4.31 8.30 -44.15
CA ILE A 737 -5.20 8.19 -42.97
C ILE A 737 -5.09 6.77 -42.39
N PRO A 738 -4.50 6.57 -41.19
CA PRO A 738 -4.45 5.28 -40.53
C PRO A 738 -5.83 4.85 -40.04
N ALA A 739 -6.19 3.60 -40.32
CA ALA A 739 -7.33 2.89 -39.75
C ALA A 739 -7.11 2.60 -38.25
N LYS A 740 -7.28 3.64 -37.43
CA LYS A 740 -6.89 3.59 -36.01
C LYS A 740 -7.65 2.51 -35.25
N GLN A 741 -8.92 2.26 -35.55
CA GLN A 741 -9.74 1.31 -34.79
C GLN A 741 -9.38 -0.13 -35.13
N PHE A 742 -9.22 -0.47 -36.42
CA PHE A 742 -8.80 -1.80 -36.82
C PHE A 742 -7.36 -2.10 -36.39
N ILE A 743 -6.43 -1.14 -36.53
CA ILE A 743 -5.04 -1.34 -36.12
C ILE A 743 -4.96 -1.60 -34.61
N GLN A 744 -5.72 -0.85 -33.79
CA GLN A 744 -5.77 -1.03 -32.34
C GLN A 744 -6.37 -2.40 -31.98
N ALA A 745 -7.54 -2.74 -32.54
CA ALA A 745 -8.20 -4.01 -32.27
C ALA A 745 -7.37 -5.24 -32.72
N ALA A 746 -6.68 -5.15 -33.86
CA ALA A 746 -5.79 -6.22 -34.34
C ALA A 746 -4.54 -6.38 -33.46
N ASN A 747 -3.97 -5.28 -32.97
CA ASN A 747 -2.82 -5.34 -32.05
C ASN A 747 -3.23 -5.87 -30.67
N GLU A 748 -4.40 -5.48 -30.16
CA GLU A 748 -4.97 -5.98 -28.90
C GLU A 748 -5.24 -7.49 -28.97
N LEU A 749 -5.86 -7.95 -30.05
CA LEU A 749 -6.06 -9.37 -30.34
C LEU A 749 -4.74 -10.15 -30.34
N ALA A 750 -3.72 -9.62 -31.02
CA ALA A 750 -2.40 -10.26 -31.09
C ALA A 750 -1.75 -10.37 -29.71
N PHE A 751 -1.88 -9.32 -28.89
CA PHE A 751 -1.39 -9.33 -27.51
C PHE A 751 -2.12 -10.35 -26.64
N GLN A 752 -3.46 -10.40 -26.72
CA GLN A 752 -4.28 -11.38 -25.99
C GLN A 752 -3.90 -12.82 -26.36
N GLN A 753 -3.80 -13.13 -27.66
CA GLN A 753 -3.40 -14.45 -28.13
C GLN A 753 -1.99 -14.83 -27.63
N GLN A 754 -1.03 -13.90 -27.66
CA GLN A 754 0.31 -14.15 -27.11
C GLN A 754 0.30 -14.36 -25.60
N PHE A 755 -0.50 -13.59 -24.86
CA PHE A 755 -0.66 -13.73 -23.41
C PHE A 755 -1.21 -15.12 -23.07
N PHE A 756 -2.34 -15.52 -23.65
CA PHE A 756 -2.99 -16.80 -23.34
C PHE A 756 -2.21 -18.01 -23.87
N ASP A 757 -1.50 -17.89 -25.01
CA ASP A 757 -0.56 -18.92 -25.46
C ASP A 757 0.56 -19.16 -24.43
N ARG A 758 1.12 -18.08 -23.85
CA ARG A 758 2.12 -18.20 -22.77
C ARG A 758 1.52 -18.80 -21.50
N GLN A 759 0.28 -18.44 -21.14
CA GLN A 759 -0.38 -19.02 -19.96
C GLN A 759 -0.60 -20.53 -20.13
N LEU A 760 -1.09 -20.97 -21.29
CA LEU A 760 -1.26 -22.40 -21.60
C LEU A 760 0.07 -23.17 -21.65
N LYS A 761 1.13 -22.57 -22.19
CA LYS A 761 2.49 -23.14 -22.14
C LYS A 761 3.02 -23.28 -20.72
N ASN A 762 2.83 -22.27 -19.87
CA ASN A 762 3.24 -22.33 -18.48
C ASN A 762 2.49 -23.40 -17.67
N LEU A 763 1.24 -23.70 -18.04
CA LEU A 763 0.48 -24.83 -17.50
C LEU A 763 1.03 -26.19 -17.99
N SER A 764 1.60 -26.26 -19.20
CA SER A 764 2.25 -27.46 -19.75
C SER A 764 3.62 -27.76 -19.13
N ILE A 765 4.42 -26.73 -18.82
CA ILE A 765 5.80 -26.86 -18.31
C ILE A 765 5.86 -27.17 -16.80
N LYS A 766 4.80 -26.87 -16.03
CA LYS A 766 4.74 -27.12 -14.58
C LYS A 766 4.36 -28.56 -14.18
N ARG A 767 4.51 -29.54 -15.08
CA ARG A 767 4.26 -30.97 -14.77
C ARG A 767 5.33 -31.91 -15.29
#